data_AF-A0A8H5M666-F1
#
_entry.id   AF-A0A8H5M666-F1
#
_cell.length_a   1.000
_cell.length_b   1.000
_cell.length_c   1.000
_cell.angle_alpha   90.00
_cell.angle_beta   90.00
_cell.angle_gamma   90.00
#
_symmetry.space_group_name_H-M   'P 1'
#
loop_
_entity.id
_entity.type
_entity.pdbx_description
1 polymer ?
#
loop_
_entity_poly.entity_id
_entity_poly.type
_entity_poly.pdbx_seq_one_letter_code
_entity_poly.pdbx_strand_id
1 'polypeptide(L)'
;MNALLQHLHRKDPVIPLENIQSALAFHLGNASTSTSSLAATAITSPLFLSVSLARLQGLSNAFRHSVHLNKKIDVKALLDGLQGGHPILRLSAATGILLGLQDVKAKSNSRVSDTILIAFAEVLDQQEWETEFQQIQGPIPPLTLSLILACQSLPLIDNQRLRILPLSTLAMLLTRCIREVYAPDSKTAEHLQPHIPPLTRLLAKVLSLSITSSPAQGLVTAQQTLSTLRDLAKDAECDIPWLFLSQHTSAWTNLKTLLFTTVMISESIFEACIYLSPRTYLTLSSPSLSPSPFTLASTSLLTLSHLSLLVSQFGGISSLGSEGDGSFKELRRTAYLALDILASANGKGAVERFVSELVQQQQLPGTIAGNGKAGQDDLRMIHAFSKTSFTLSCIEQLIPVLKVDYLMGPVWEVAQPHLHLTPDSPSQHSRGSNDAAIDPLHSNPLDLDQLKRATFESAHSVVLAMFAASSNASASFGSGEKGTGGTIKDNDDMSLESFCELLVPFYSKCLIENSIESRLSTAQLCIAYPALVRSATTTASTSTLTSLSSPSPSTSLIGSEENAERFVVAWYCIQELLDIIHAFDFNPKSDMYEESERGERERHHRLHLVLISCVSTLPLALLGRVLDEIRSIIIPLASTTTTAPNSTTTATATTIATTEKENKASHLGDDTPRRTELIQSLYHQVLEMVGDREKEYVLRWWEQFVSDLMRIGLGMAGSEAEAEADASISRGGDWLVAKL
;
A
#
# COMPACT_ATOMS: atom_id res chain seq x y z
N MET A 1 11.64 -56.50 -12.95
CA MET A 1 11.56 -56.80 -11.50
C MET A 1 12.91 -57.21 -10.89
N ASN A 2 13.52 -58.36 -11.22
CA ASN A 2 14.77 -58.80 -10.57
C ASN A 2 15.92 -57.78 -10.65
N ALA A 3 16.12 -57.12 -11.80
CA ALA A 3 17.10 -56.05 -11.95
C ALA A 3 16.80 -54.85 -11.02
N LEU A 4 15.54 -54.42 -10.92
CA LEU A 4 15.13 -53.36 -10.01
C LEU A 4 15.43 -53.74 -8.55
N LEU A 5 15.09 -54.96 -8.14
CA LEU A 5 15.37 -55.44 -6.78
C LEU A 5 16.87 -55.48 -6.50
N GLN A 6 17.70 -55.89 -7.46
CA GLN A 6 19.17 -55.84 -7.31
C GLN A 6 19.68 -54.41 -7.09
N HIS A 7 19.09 -53.41 -7.76
CA HIS A 7 19.45 -52.01 -7.56
C HIS A 7 18.92 -51.43 -6.24
N LEU A 8 17.73 -51.82 -5.79
CA LEU A 8 17.19 -51.40 -4.49
C LEU A 8 18.02 -51.97 -3.32
N HIS A 9 18.65 -53.13 -3.45
CA HIS A 9 19.51 -53.67 -2.39
C HIS A 9 20.92 -53.06 -2.36
N ARG A 10 21.28 -52.18 -3.30
CA ARG A 10 22.57 -51.49 -3.33
C ARG A 10 22.44 -50.07 -2.80
N LYS A 11 23.38 -49.65 -1.94
CA LYS A 11 23.48 -48.26 -1.48
C LYS A 11 23.78 -47.31 -2.64
N ASP A 12 24.68 -47.74 -3.54
CA ASP A 12 25.15 -46.97 -4.69
C ASP A 12 24.89 -47.75 -5.99
N PRO A 13 23.71 -47.57 -6.61
CA PRO A 13 23.34 -48.28 -7.82
C PRO A 13 24.10 -47.73 -9.03
N VAL A 14 24.40 -48.61 -9.99
CA VAL A 14 25.09 -48.25 -11.26
C VAL A 14 24.18 -47.46 -12.20
N ILE A 15 22.86 -47.64 -12.06
CA ILE A 15 21.85 -47.00 -12.91
C ILE A 15 21.44 -45.65 -12.29
N PRO A 16 21.22 -44.60 -13.11
CA PRO A 16 20.70 -43.31 -12.65
C PRO A 16 19.42 -43.43 -11.82
N LEU A 17 19.26 -42.54 -10.84
CA LEU A 17 18.11 -42.55 -9.92
C LEU A 17 16.78 -42.41 -10.67
N GLU A 18 16.71 -41.63 -11.77
CA GLU A 18 15.46 -41.44 -12.52
C GLU A 18 14.98 -42.75 -13.18
N ASN A 19 15.90 -43.60 -13.63
CA ASN A 19 15.57 -44.89 -14.22
C ASN A 19 15.04 -45.86 -13.16
N ILE A 20 15.63 -45.85 -11.96
CA ILE A 20 15.15 -46.64 -10.81
C ILE A 20 13.77 -46.16 -10.40
N GLN A 21 13.56 -44.84 -10.29
CA GLN A 21 12.27 -44.23 -10.00
C GLN A 21 11.20 -44.66 -11.03
N SER A 22 11.52 -44.59 -12.33
CA SER A 22 10.59 -44.94 -13.40
C SER A 22 10.24 -46.43 -13.39
N ALA A 23 11.24 -47.30 -13.20
CA ALA A 23 11.03 -48.74 -13.07
C ALA A 23 10.20 -49.08 -11.81
N LEU A 24 10.46 -48.41 -10.69
CA LEU A 24 9.69 -48.57 -9.46
C LEU A 24 8.24 -48.12 -9.65
N ALA A 25 8.00 -46.95 -10.25
CA ALA A 25 6.66 -46.45 -10.56
C ALA A 25 5.86 -47.43 -11.43
N PHE A 26 6.49 -47.92 -12.52
CA PHE A 26 5.88 -48.90 -13.42
C PHE A 26 5.49 -50.20 -12.72
N HIS A 27 6.39 -50.72 -11.88
CA HIS A 27 6.13 -51.97 -11.16
C HIS A 27 5.13 -51.82 -10.00
N LEU A 28 5.06 -50.66 -9.34
CA LEU A 28 4.03 -50.37 -8.34
C LEU A 28 2.64 -50.18 -8.99
N GLY A 29 2.58 -49.56 -10.17
CA GLY A 29 1.34 -49.31 -10.90
C GLY A 29 0.73 -50.57 -11.52
N ASN A 30 1.55 -51.54 -11.94
CA ASN A 30 1.10 -52.77 -12.55
C ASN A 30 0.79 -53.86 -11.52
N ALA A 31 -0.49 -54.21 -11.40
CA ALA A 31 -1.06 -55.13 -10.41
C ALA A 31 -0.60 -56.61 -10.49
N SER A 32 0.41 -56.94 -11.30
CA SER A 32 0.86 -58.32 -11.52
C SER A 32 1.69 -58.91 -10.38
N THR A 33 2.16 -58.09 -9.44
CA THR A 33 2.99 -58.49 -8.29
C THR A 33 2.43 -57.92 -7.00
N SER A 34 2.70 -58.55 -5.85
CA SER A 34 2.31 -58.04 -4.52
C SER A 34 2.83 -56.61 -4.31
N THR A 35 1.99 -55.62 -4.60
CA THR A 35 2.29 -54.18 -4.48
C THR A 35 2.77 -53.81 -3.08
N SER A 36 2.21 -54.46 -2.06
CA SER A 36 2.62 -54.33 -0.66
C SER A 36 4.08 -54.74 -0.44
N SER A 37 4.50 -55.90 -0.94
CA SER A 37 5.87 -56.39 -0.76
C SER A 37 6.91 -55.52 -1.47
N LEU A 38 6.58 -55.00 -2.66
CA LEU A 38 7.47 -54.09 -3.38
C LEU A 38 7.56 -52.73 -2.69
N ALA A 39 6.44 -52.19 -2.20
CA ALA A 39 6.43 -50.96 -1.41
C ALA A 39 7.30 -51.12 -0.14
N ALA A 40 7.15 -52.22 0.59
CA ALA A 40 7.97 -52.55 1.76
C ALA A 40 9.46 -52.65 1.41
N THR A 41 9.79 -53.27 0.27
CA THR A 41 11.17 -53.36 -0.20
C THR A 41 11.74 -51.98 -0.55
N ALA A 42 10.93 -51.09 -1.13
CA ALA A 42 11.37 -49.75 -1.49
C ALA A 42 11.69 -48.88 -0.26
N ILE A 43 10.87 -48.92 0.80
CA ILE A 43 11.11 -48.15 2.04
C ILE A 43 12.15 -48.76 2.98
N THR A 44 12.56 -50.02 2.77
CA THR A 44 13.64 -50.68 3.53
C THR A 44 14.94 -50.77 2.73
N SER A 45 14.93 -50.26 1.49
CA SER A 45 16.04 -50.29 0.56
C SER A 45 17.24 -49.47 1.07
N PRO A 46 18.46 -50.06 1.10
CA PRO A 46 19.70 -49.33 1.40
C PRO A 46 19.93 -48.09 0.54
N LEU A 47 19.43 -48.08 -0.71
CA LEU A 47 19.47 -46.91 -1.61
C LEU A 47 18.84 -45.69 -0.93
N PHE A 48 17.61 -45.85 -0.42
CA PHE A 48 16.83 -44.76 0.15
C PHE A 48 17.18 -44.51 1.63
N LEU A 49 17.70 -45.50 2.36
CA LEU A 49 18.17 -45.33 3.75
C LEU A 49 19.33 -44.34 3.87
N SER A 50 20.13 -44.16 2.82
CA SER A 50 21.03 -43.01 2.73
C SER A 50 20.27 -41.74 2.33
N VAL A 51 19.59 -41.20 3.34
CA VAL A 51 18.66 -40.08 3.27
C VAL A 51 19.32 -38.87 2.61
N SER A 52 18.76 -38.45 1.48
CA SER A 52 19.10 -37.20 0.79
C SER A 52 17.86 -36.66 0.11
N LEU A 53 17.80 -35.34 -0.10
CA LEU A 53 16.64 -34.69 -0.70
C LEU A 53 16.28 -35.32 -2.07
N ALA A 54 17.27 -35.52 -2.94
CA ALA A 54 17.07 -36.10 -4.27
C ALA A 54 16.48 -37.53 -4.20
N ARG A 55 16.96 -38.37 -3.28
CA ARG A 55 16.46 -39.74 -3.11
C ARG A 55 15.05 -39.77 -2.53
N LEU A 56 14.77 -38.91 -1.55
CA LEU A 56 13.43 -38.78 -0.98
C LEU A 56 12.42 -38.25 -2.01
N GLN A 57 12.81 -37.27 -2.82
CA GLN A 57 11.96 -36.77 -3.91
C GLN A 57 11.79 -37.83 -5.01
N GLY A 58 12.84 -38.56 -5.36
CA GLY A 58 12.77 -39.67 -6.30
C GLY A 58 11.81 -40.77 -5.83
N LEU A 59 11.85 -41.12 -4.54
CA LEU A 59 10.91 -42.07 -3.94
C LEU A 59 9.47 -41.54 -3.98
N SER A 60 9.23 -40.30 -3.55
CA SER A 60 7.92 -39.65 -3.61
C SER A 60 7.37 -39.63 -5.04
N ASN A 61 8.19 -39.24 -6.02
CA ASN A 61 7.79 -39.21 -7.43
C ASN A 61 7.52 -40.61 -7.99
N ALA A 62 8.23 -41.66 -7.56
CA ALA A 62 7.94 -43.03 -7.98
C ALA A 62 6.53 -43.46 -7.54
N PHE A 63 6.15 -43.18 -6.29
CA PHE A 63 4.81 -43.46 -5.78
C PHE A 63 3.74 -42.54 -6.38
N ARG A 64 4.06 -41.28 -6.68
CA ARG A 64 3.17 -40.37 -7.41
C ARG A 64 2.86 -40.89 -8.80
N HIS A 65 3.89 -41.27 -9.57
CA HIS A 65 3.75 -41.80 -10.93
C HIS A 65 3.04 -43.16 -10.96
N SER A 66 3.19 -44.01 -9.94
CA SER A 66 2.46 -45.29 -9.90
C SER A 66 0.93 -45.09 -9.83
N VAL A 67 0.47 -44.08 -9.09
CA VAL A 67 -0.95 -43.69 -9.05
C VAL A 67 -1.43 -43.16 -10.39
N HIS A 68 -0.61 -42.39 -11.10
CA HIS A 68 -0.92 -41.91 -12.46
C HIS A 68 -1.06 -43.06 -13.47
N LEU A 69 -0.14 -44.02 -13.42
CA LEU A 69 -0.13 -45.18 -14.32
C LEU A 69 -1.35 -46.09 -14.09
N ASN A 70 -1.87 -46.16 -12.87
CA ASN A 70 -3.04 -46.96 -12.55
C ASN A 70 -3.99 -46.23 -11.60
N LYS A 71 -5.02 -45.60 -12.16
CA LYS A 71 -6.08 -44.92 -11.37
C LYS A 71 -6.85 -45.85 -10.42
N LYS A 72 -6.80 -47.17 -10.65
CA LYS A 72 -7.41 -48.20 -9.79
C LYS A 72 -6.39 -48.91 -8.91
N ILE A 73 -5.21 -48.30 -8.70
CA ILE A 73 -4.19 -48.85 -7.81
C ILE A 73 -4.77 -49.11 -6.42
N ASP A 74 -4.43 -50.27 -5.85
CA ASP A 74 -4.84 -50.59 -4.48
C ASP A 74 -4.00 -49.77 -3.50
N VAL A 75 -4.47 -48.56 -3.20
CA VAL A 75 -3.86 -47.65 -2.23
C VAL A 75 -3.73 -48.30 -0.85
N LYS A 76 -4.67 -49.19 -0.47
CA LYS A 76 -4.58 -49.91 0.80
C LYS A 76 -3.37 -50.83 0.79
N ALA A 77 -3.18 -51.62 -0.27
CA ALA A 77 -2.02 -52.51 -0.38
C ALA A 77 -0.69 -51.75 -0.36
N LEU A 78 -0.61 -50.58 -1.03
CA LEU A 78 0.56 -49.70 -0.95
C LEU A 78 0.84 -49.28 0.49
N LEU A 79 -0.16 -48.72 1.19
CA LEU A 79 -0.02 -48.23 2.56
C LEU A 79 0.32 -49.35 3.55
N ASP A 80 -0.28 -50.53 3.40
CA ASP A 80 0.02 -51.69 4.22
C ASP A 80 1.49 -52.13 4.00
N GLY A 81 2.00 -52.01 2.77
CA GLY A 81 3.43 -52.20 2.46
C GLY A 81 4.36 -51.13 3.04
N LEU A 82 3.86 -49.95 3.40
CA LEU A 82 4.67 -48.91 4.05
C LEU A 82 4.86 -49.16 5.57
N GLN A 83 4.14 -50.11 6.16
CA GLN A 83 4.20 -50.35 7.61
C GLN A 83 5.56 -50.91 8.03
N GLY A 84 6.08 -50.42 9.16
CA GLY A 84 7.37 -50.85 9.73
C GLY A 84 8.62 -50.24 9.06
N GLY A 85 8.46 -49.38 8.05
CA GLY A 85 9.57 -48.64 7.44
C GLY A 85 10.09 -47.49 8.29
N HIS A 86 11.25 -46.95 7.89
CA HIS A 86 11.78 -45.71 8.45
C HIS A 86 10.77 -44.56 8.26
N PRO A 87 10.46 -43.76 9.31
CA PRO A 87 9.40 -42.75 9.24
C PRO A 87 9.53 -41.76 8.08
N ILE A 88 10.73 -41.22 7.82
CA ILE A 88 10.97 -40.31 6.68
C ILE A 88 10.70 -40.94 5.30
N LEU A 89 11.00 -42.23 5.13
CA LEU A 89 10.77 -42.95 3.87
C LEU A 89 9.29 -43.24 3.68
N ARG A 90 8.59 -43.59 4.77
CA ARG A 90 7.12 -43.69 4.81
C ARG A 90 6.47 -42.36 4.45
N LEU A 91 6.93 -41.26 5.05
CA LEU A 91 6.45 -39.90 4.78
C LEU A 91 6.63 -39.52 3.31
N SER A 92 7.81 -39.77 2.74
CA SER A 92 8.10 -39.53 1.31
C SER A 92 7.16 -40.33 0.41
N ALA A 93 7.07 -41.65 0.61
CA ALA A 93 6.23 -42.52 -0.21
C ALA A 93 4.75 -42.15 -0.11
N ALA A 94 4.23 -41.93 1.11
CA ALA A 94 2.85 -41.55 1.33
C ALA A 94 2.52 -40.15 0.78
N THR A 95 3.46 -39.20 0.85
CA THR A 95 3.35 -37.89 0.18
C THR A 95 3.20 -38.06 -1.33
N GLY A 96 4.02 -38.92 -1.94
CA GLY A 96 3.90 -39.28 -3.35
C GLY A 96 2.53 -39.83 -3.72
N ILE A 97 2.00 -40.77 -2.94
CA ILE A 97 0.65 -41.33 -3.13
C ILE A 97 -0.41 -40.22 -3.05
N LEU A 98 -0.35 -39.34 -2.04
CA LEU A 98 -1.34 -38.27 -1.87
C LEU A 98 -1.32 -37.28 -3.04
N LEU A 99 -0.14 -36.84 -3.46
CA LEU A 99 0.04 -35.95 -4.61
C LEU A 99 -0.49 -36.60 -5.89
N GLY A 100 -0.19 -37.89 -6.10
CA GLY A 100 -0.69 -38.64 -7.25
C GLY A 100 -2.22 -38.72 -7.27
N LEU A 101 -2.86 -38.94 -6.12
CA LEU A 101 -4.31 -38.94 -5.98
C LEU A 101 -4.92 -37.56 -6.29
N GLN A 102 -4.26 -36.48 -5.85
CA GLN A 102 -4.69 -35.12 -6.14
C GLN A 102 -4.60 -34.79 -7.63
N ASP A 103 -3.50 -35.15 -8.30
CA ASP A 103 -3.30 -34.88 -9.72
C ASP A 103 -4.36 -35.56 -10.59
N VAL A 104 -4.73 -36.80 -10.26
CA VAL A 104 -5.78 -37.54 -10.99
C VAL A 104 -7.20 -37.16 -10.53
N LYS A 105 -7.33 -36.17 -9.64
CA LYS A 105 -8.59 -35.71 -9.03
C LYS A 105 -9.39 -36.84 -8.37
N ALA A 106 -8.70 -37.84 -7.82
CA ALA A 106 -9.34 -38.89 -7.04
C ALA A 106 -9.72 -38.35 -5.65
N LYS A 107 -10.81 -38.89 -5.08
CA LYS A 107 -11.20 -38.57 -3.70
C LYS A 107 -10.05 -38.91 -2.77
N SER A 108 -9.61 -37.95 -1.97
CA SER A 108 -8.51 -38.16 -1.01
C SER A 108 -8.85 -39.33 -0.10
N ASN A 109 -7.94 -40.30 -0.03
CA ASN A 109 -8.09 -41.45 0.85
C ASN A 109 -7.63 -41.04 2.25
N SER A 110 -8.57 -41.00 3.19
CA SER A 110 -8.30 -40.65 4.59
C SER A 110 -7.12 -41.40 5.19
N ARG A 111 -6.94 -42.68 4.83
CA ARG A 111 -5.83 -43.51 5.33
C ARG A 111 -4.46 -43.00 4.89
N VAL A 112 -4.36 -42.39 3.70
CA VAL A 112 -3.10 -41.80 3.23
C VAL A 112 -2.74 -40.60 4.08
N SER A 113 -3.71 -39.71 4.35
CA SER A 113 -3.53 -38.58 5.26
C SER A 113 -3.12 -39.03 6.66
N ASP A 114 -3.78 -40.06 7.21
CA ASP A 114 -3.45 -40.60 8.53
C ASP A 114 -2.03 -41.19 8.57
N THR A 115 -1.63 -41.88 7.49
CA THR A 115 -0.27 -42.42 7.36
C THR A 115 0.78 -41.31 7.31
N ILE A 116 0.51 -40.21 6.61
CA ILE A 116 1.40 -39.04 6.55
C ILE A 116 1.52 -38.39 7.93
N LEU A 117 0.41 -38.18 8.64
CA LEU A 117 0.42 -37.58 9.98
C LEU A 117 1.18 -38.43 10.98
N ILE A 118 0.95 -39.75 10.98
CA ILE A 118 1.65 -40.69 11.88
C ILE A 118 3.15 -40.71 11.55
N ALA A 119 3.51 -40.87 10.27
CA ALA A 119 4.92 -40.91 9.87
C ALA A 119 5.64 -39.59 10.18
N PHE A 120 4.96 -38.45 10.03
CA PHE A 120 5.53 -37.16 10.38
C PHE A 120 5.65 -36.95 11.89
N ALA A 121 4.66 -37.37 12.68
CA ALA A 121 4.74 -37.33 14.14
C ALA A 121 5.90 -38.19 14.67
N GLU A 122 6.07 -39.40 14.13
CA GLU A 122 7.22 -40.26 14.46
C GLU A 122 8.57 -39.58 14.14
N VAL A 123 8.67 -38.81 13.04
CA VAL A 123 9.87 -38.03 12.74
C VAL A 123 10.09 -36.91 13.75
N LEU A 124 9.03 -36.21 14.16
CA LEU A 124 9.13 -35.15 15.18
C LEU A 124 9.64 -35.70 16.51
N ASP A 125 9.15 -36.87 16.93
CA ASP A 125 9.56 -37.55 18.16
C ASP A 125 11.01 -38.08 18.09
N GLN A 126 11.48 -38.46 16.89
CA GLN A 126 12.86 -38.93 16.69
C GLN A 126 13.91 -37.82 16.80
N GLN A 127 13.54 -36.55 16.58
CA GLN A 127 14.48 -35.43 16.64
C GLN A 127 15.24 -35.36 17.97
N GLU A 128 14.56 -35.60 19.08
CA GLU A 128 15.16 -35.52 20.43
C GLU A 128 16.33 -36.50 20.57
N TRP A 129 16.23 -37.66 19.93
CA TRP A 129 17.25 -38.70 19.95
C TRP A 129 18.38 -38.47 18.93
N GLU A 130 18.07 -37.98 17.74
CA GLU A 130 19.09 -37.77 16.69
C GLU A 130 20.19 -36.78 17.12
N THR A 131 19.84 -35.77 17.91
CA THR A 131 20.82 -34.82 18.46
C THR A 131 21.82 -35.46 19.41
N GLU A 132 21.45 -36.54 20.09
CA GLU A 132 22.31 -37.24 21.04
C GLU A 132 23.26 -38.23 20.35
N PHE A 133 22.85 -38.83 19.22
CA PHE A 133 23.56 -39.97 18.63
C PHE A 133 24.37 -39.68 17.36
N GLN A 134 24.35 -38.46 16.80
CA GLN A 134 25.22 -38.00 15.68
C GLN A 134 25.38 -38.96 14.48
N GLN A 135 24.39 -39.79 14.16
CA GLN A 135 24.60 -40.93 13.24
C GLN A 135 24.53 -40.59 11.74
N ILE A 136 24.11 -39.38 11.34
CA ILE A 136 23.93 -39.04 9.91
C ILE A 136 24.68 -37.75 9.57
N GLN A 137 25.84 -37.90 8.91
CA GLN A 137 26.59 -36.78 8.34
C GLN A 137 26.05 -36.47 6.94
N GLY A 138 25.00 -35.64 6.87
CA GLY A 138 24.48 -35.08 5.62
C GLY A 138 24.54 -33.55 5.65
N PRO A 139 24.55 -32.88 4.47
CA PRO A 139 24.54 -31.42 4.42
C PRO A 139 23.25 -30.82 4.99
N ILE A 140 22.13 -31.56 4.95
CA ILE A 140 20.82 -31.13 5.45
C ILE A 140 20.37 -32.10 6.55
N PRO A 141 19.94 -31.60 7.73
CA PRO A 141 19.42 -32.46 8.80
C PRO A 141 18.19 -33.27 8.35
N PRO A 142 18.04 -34.54 8.80
CA PRO A 142 16.89 -35.38 8.45
C PRO A 142 15.53 -34.75 8.77
N LEU A 143 15.41 -34.03 9.88
CA LEU A 143 14.21 -33.28 10.22
C LEU A 143 13.87 -32.20 9.18
N THR A 144 14.86 -31.43 8.74
CA THR A 144 14.67 -30.40 7.72
C THR A 144 14.22 -31.02 6.39
N LEU A 145 14.81 -32.16 6.00
CA LEU A 145 14.35 -32.93 4.83
C LEU A 145 12.89 -33.39 4.97
N SER A 146 12.50 -33.82 6.16
CA SER A 146 11.13 -34.23 6.45
C SER A 146 10.14 -33.06 6.39
N LEU A 147 10.54 -31.87 6.84
CA LEU A 147 9.73 -30.65 6.72
C LEU A 147 9.54 -30.23 5.26
N ILE A 148 10.58 -30.36 4.41
CA ILE A 148 10.50 -30.10 2.97
C ILE A 148 9.52 -31.08 2.28
N LEU A 149 9.48 -32.34 2.72
CA LEU A 149 8.49 -33.29 2.21
C LEU A 149 7.09 -32.96 2.72
N ALA A 150 6.97 -32.71 4.02
CA ALA A 150 5.69 -32.45 4.69
C ALA A 150 5.02 -31.18 4.16
N CYS A 151 5.77 -30.14 3.77
CA CYS A 151 5.20 -28.92 3.21
C CYS A 151 4.53 -29.11 1.84
N GLN A 152 4.76 -30.24 1.17
CA GLN A 152 4.06 -30.61 -0.07
C GLN A 152 2.71 -31.30 0.20
N SER A 153 2.61 -32.09 1.28
CA SER A 153 1.44 -32.93 1.57
C SER A 153 0.53 -32.39 2.67
N LEU A 154 1.08 -31.83 3.76
CA LEU A 154 0.28 -31.35 4.89
C LEU A 154 -0.72 -30.24 4.52
N PRO A 155 -0.44 -29.29 3.60
CA PRO A 155 -1.44 -28.32 3.17
C PRO A 155 -2.69 -28.95 2.53
N LEU A 156 -2.59 -30.18 2.02
CA LEU A 156 -3.67 -30.92 1.39
C LEU A 156 -4.52 -31.72 2.39
N ILE A 157 -4.05 -31.87 3.63
CA ILE A 157 -4.76 -32.57 4.70
C ILE A 157 -5.79 -31.62 5.32
N ASP A 158 -6.95 -32.18 5.68
CA ASP A 158 -8.02 -31.48 6.37
C ASP A 158 -7.55 -30.85 7.69
N ASN A 159 -8.07 -29.65 7.96
CA ASN A 159 -7.69 -28.85 9.12
C ASN A 159 -7.96 -29.54 10.46
N GLN A 160 -9.02 -30.34 10.59
CA GLN A 160 -9.31 -31.04 11.84
C GLN A 160 -8.28 -32.13 12.14
N ARG A 161 -7.75 -32.78 11.10
CA ARG A 161 -6.74 -33.83 11.26
C ARG A 161 -5.37 -33.24 11.59
N LEU A 162 -5.02 -32.10 10.98
CA LEU A 162 -3.76 -31.42 11.27
C LEU A 162 -3.64 -30.98 12.74
N ARG A 163 -4.77 -30.70 13.41
CA ARG A 163 -4.81 -30.36 14.86
C ARG A 163 -4.27 -31.45 15.78
N ILE A 164 -4.11 -32.68 15.30
CA ILE A 164 -3.52 -33.80 16.06
C ILE A 164 -2.01 -33.58 16.26
N LEU A 165 -1.35 -32.83 15.37
CA LEU A 165 0.08 -32.54 15.47
C LEU A 165 0.36 -31.46 16.54
N PRO A 166 1.57 -31.43 17.14
CA PRO A 166 2.00 -30.36 18.03
C PRO A 166 2.24 -29.06 17.22
N LEU A 167 1.17 -28.34 16.89
CA LEU A 167 1.18 -27.19 15.96
C LEU A 167 2.18 -26.10 16.36
N SER A 168 2.33 -25.83 17.65
CA SER A 168 3.29 -24.84 18.18
C SER A 168 4.74 -25.25 17.89
N THR A 169 5.10 -26.49 18.21
CA THR A 169 6.44 -27.05 17.91
C THR A 169 6.70 -27.06 16.41
N LEU A 170 5.71 -27.48 15.61
CA LEU A 170 5.82 -27.50 14.16
C LEU A 170 6.05 -26.09 13.58
N ALA A 171 5.31 -25.08 14.04
CA ALA A 171 5.52 -23.70 13.61
C ALA A 171 6.93 -23.21 13.96
N MET A 172 7.42 -23.49 15.18
CA MET A 172 8.78 -23.10 15.57
C MET A 172 9.87 -23.76 14.71
N LEU A 173 9.70 -25.04 14.36
CA LEU A 173 10.62 -25.75 13.47
C LEU A 173 10.60 -25.17 12.05
N LEU A 174 9.43 -24.86 11.50
CA LEU A 174 9.30 -24.22 10.20
C LEU A 174 9.91 -22.81 10.19
N THR A 175 9.66 -22.01 11.22
CA THR A 175 10.27 -20.69 11.41
C THR A 175 11.79 -20.79 11.46
N ARG A 176 12.33 -21.78 12.18
CA ARG A 176 13.77 -22.04 12.22
C ARG A 176 14.32 -22.40 10.83
N CYS A 177 13.65 -23.27 10.08
CA CYS A 177 14.09 -23.63 8.72
C CYS A 177 14.12 -22.41 7.80
N ILE A 178 13.12 -21.52 7.88
CA ILE A 178 13.13 -20.26 7.12
C ILE A 178 14.31 -19.39 7.54
N ARG A 179 14.54 -19.22 8.86
CA ARG A 179 15.68 -18.44 9.39
C ARG A 179 17.03 -18.96 8.91
N GLU A 180 17.22 -20.28 8.86
CA GLU A 180 18.47 -20.91 8.39
C GLU A 180 18.80 -20.57 6.93
N VAL A 181 17.82 -20.20 6.10
CA VAL A 181 18.07 -19.79 4.71
C VAL A 181 18.68 -18.39 4.61
N TYR A 182 18.38 -17.52 5.58
CA TYR A 182 18.85 -16.13 5.60
C TYR A 182 20.11 -15.93 6.46
N ALA A 183 20.64 -16.99 7.08
CA ALA A 183 21.88 -16.90 7.85
C ALA A 183 23.09 -16.79 6.89
N PRO A 184 24.03 -15.84 7.13
CA PRO A 184 25.07 -15.46 6.17
C PRO A 184 26.01 -16.60 5.79
N ASP A 185 26.30 -17.52 6.72
CA ASP A 185 27.25 -18.63 6.54
C ASP A 185 26.57 -19.99 6.29
N SER A 186 25.28 -19.97 5.97
CA SER A 186 24.48 -21.20 5.90
C SER A 186 24.68 -21.95 4.59
N LYS A 187 25.45 -23.04 4.64
CA LYS A 187 25.59 -23.98 3.51
C LYS A 187 24.26 -24.65 3.12
N THR A 188 23.27 -24.67 4.03
CA THR A 188 21.95 -25.23 3.74
C THR A 188 21.07 -24.27 2.96
N ALA A 189 21.39 -22.97 2.94
CA ALA A 189 20.58 -21.95 2.27
C ALA A 189 20.35 -22.25 0.79
N GLU A 190 21.41 -22.64 0.05
CA GLU A 190 21.30 -22.97 -1.38
C GLU A 190 20.31 -24.10 -1.66
N HIS A 191 20.23 -25.09 -0.77
CA HIS A 191 19.31 -26.21 -0.91
C HIS A 191 17.89 -25.89 -0.41
N LEU A 192 17.74 -24.95 0.52
CA LEU A 192 16.45 -24.60 1.12
C LEU A 192 15.73 -23.47 0.38
N GLN A 193 16.46 -22.60 -0.34
CA GLN A 193 15.90 -21.47 -1.08
C GLN A 193 14.70 -21.85 -1.96
N PRO A 194 14.74 -22.93 -2.79
CA PRO A 194 13.61 -23.32 -3.64
C PRO A 194 12.38 -23.78 -2.85
N HIS A 195 12.55 -24.07 -1.56
CA HIS A 195 11.53 -24.61 -0.68
C HIS A 195 10.94 -23.58 0.29
N ILE A 196 11.42 -22.32 0.31
CA ILE A 196 10.81 -21.27 1.16
C ILE A 196 9.31 -21.09 0.86
N PRO A 197 8.84 -20.98 -0.41
CA PRO A 197 7.41 -20.77 -0.67
C PRO A 197 6.49 -21.87 -0.11
N PRO A 198 6.73 -23.18 -0.31
CA PRO A 198 5.89 -24.20 0.32
C PRO A 198 6.06 -24.28 1.85
N LEU A 199 7.25 -24.02 2.40
CA LEU A 199 7.45 -23.93 3.85
C LEU A 199 6.63 -22.79 4.46
N THR A 200 6.63 -21.63 3.82
CA THR A 200 5.85 -20.44 4.22
C THR A 200 4.36 -20.75 4.20
N ARG A 201 3.85 -21.38 3.12
CA ARG A 201 2.43 -21.76 3.02
C ARG A 201 2.02 -22.72 4.14
N LEU A 202 2.86 -23.70 4.47
CA LEU A 202 2.59 -24.60 5.58
C LEU A 202 2.63 -23.85 6.92
N LEU A 203 3.64 -22.99 7.15
CA LEU A 203 3.77 -22.22 8.39
C LEU A 203 2.57 -21.30 8.62
N ALA A 204 2.15 -20.56 7.59
CA ALA A 204 0.94 -19.72 7.63
C ALA A 204 -0.30 -20.54 8.05
N LYS A 205 -0.53 -21.69 7.40
CA LYS A 205 -1.63 -22.60 7.74
C LYS A 205 -1.54 -23.11 9.19
N VAL A 206 -0.35 -23.53 9.64
CA VAL A 206 -0.13 -24.05 11.00
C VAL A 206 -0.37 -22.98 12.05
N LEU A 207 0.08 -21.74 11.83
CA LEU A 207 -0.14 -20.62 12.73
C LEU A 207 -1.61 -20.25 12.84
N SER A 208 -2.32 -20.15 11.70
CA SER A 208 -3.78 -19.93 11.68
C SER A 208 -4.54 -21.02 12.44
N LEU A 209 -4.18 -22.29 12.22
CA LEU A 209 -4.77 -23.41 12.96
C LEU A 209 -4.47 -23.34 14.46
N SER A 210 -3.22 -23.02 14.83
CA SER A 210 -2.80 -22.89 16.23
C SER A 210 -3.57 -21.80 16.95
N ILE A 211 -3.73 -20.62 16.32
CA ILE A 211 -4.52 -19.50 16.85
C ILE A 211 -5.99 -19.88 17.04
N THR A 212 -6.58 -20.60 16.08
CA THR A 212 -7.99 -21.00 16.18
C THR A 212 -8.24 -22.17 17.15
N SER A 213 -7.27 -23.08 17.34
CA SER A 213 -7.42 -24.24 18.25
C SER A 213 -7.00 -23.96 19.69
N SER A 214 -5.94 -23.18 19.88
CA SER A 214 -5.37 -22.83 21.20
C SER A 214 -4.88 -21.38 21.16
N PRO A 215 -5.79 -20.39 21.25
CA PRO A 215 -5.45 -18.99 21.02
C PRO A 215 -4.26 -18.47 21.82
N ALA A 216 -4.19 -18.78 23.13
CA ALA A 216 -3.11 -18.31 23.99
C ALA A 216 -1.73 -18.81 23.50
N GLN A 217 -1.61 -20.10 23.21
CA GLN A 217 -0.37 -20.68 22.70
C GLN A 217 -0.09 -20.24 21.26
N GLY A 218 -1.13 -20.19 20.42
CA GLY A 218 -1.05 -19.75 19.03
C GLY A 218 -0.55 -18.32 18.90
N LEU A 219 -1.05 -17.38 19.72
CA LEU A 219 -0.58 -15.99 19.76
C LEU A 219 0.89 -15.89 20.18
N VAL A 220 1.33 -16.69 21.15
CA VAL A 220 2.74 -16.75 21.57
C VAL A 220 3.64 -17.24 20.44
N THR A 221 3.27 -18.34 19.78
CA THR A 221 4.06 -18.89 18.67
C THR A 221 4.04 -17.98 17.44
N ALA A 222 2.90 -17.33 17.16
CA ALA A 222 2.80 -16.32 16.11
C ALA A 222 3.71 -15.12 16.39
N GLN A 223 3.73 -14.61 17.62
CA GLN A 223 4.60 -13.51 18.02
C GLN A 223 6.08 -13.88 17.87
N GLN A 224 6.47 -15.07 18.32
CA GLN A 224 7.85 -15.56 18.15
C GLN A 224 8.26 -15.65 16.68
N THR A 225 7.33 -16.12 15.83
CA THR A 225 7.55 -16.22 14.39
C THR A 225 7.71 -14.83 13.76
N LEU A 226 6.78 -13.91 14.02
CA LEU A 226 6.84 -12.55 13.48
C LEU A 226 8.07 -11.78 14.01
N SER A 227 8.45 -11.96 15.28
CA SER A 227 9.68 -11.38 15.81
C SER A 227 10.92 -11.92 15.09
N THR A 228 10.96 -13.22 14.77
CA THR A 228 12.06 -13.80 13.98
C THR A 228 12.13 -13.20 12.57
N LEU A 229 10.97 -13.02 11.91
CA LEU A 229 10.93 -12.37 10.59
C LEU A 229 11.34 -10.90 10.66
N ARG A 230 10.97 -10.20 11.73
CA ARG A 230 11.42 -8.83 11.99
C ARG A 230 12.92 -8.74 12.13
N ASP A 231 13.52 -9.64 12.92
CA ASP A 231 14.96 -9.68 13.13
C ASP A 231 15.69 -9.98 11.81
N LEU A 232 15.20 -10.93 11.01
CA LEU A 232 15.72 -11.19 9.67
C LEU A 232 15.61 -9.98 8.74
N ALA A 233 14.48 -9.27 8.76
CA ALA A 233 14.29 -8.07 7.94
C ALA A 233 15.23 -6.93 8.37
N LYS A 234 15.46 -6.78 9.67
CA LYS A 234 16.40 -5.81 10.24
C LYS A 234 17.86 -6.15 9.88
N ASP A 235 18.24 -7.43 9.94
CA ASP A 235 19.57 -7.88 9.54
C ASP A 235 19.77 -7.62 8.03
N ALA A 236 18.78 -8.00 7.22
CA ALA A 236 18.81 -7.78 5.77
C ALA A 236 18.81 -6.29 5.39
N GLU A 237 18.17 -5.43 6.19
CA GLU A 237 18.21 -3.98 6.03
C GLU A 237 19.63 -3.41 6.22
N CYS A 238 20.38 -3.91 7.20
CA CYS A 238 21.78 -3.51 7.41
C CYS A 238 22.67 -3.83 6.20
N ASP A 239 22.32 -4.86 5.44
CA ASP A 239 23.08 -5.32 4.27
C ASP A 239 22.71 -4.59 2.97
N ILE A 240 21.58 -3.89 2.91
CA ILE A 240 21.07 -3.19 1.71
C ILE A 240 22.15 -2.36 0.99
N PRO A 241 22.95 -1.50 1.66
CA PRO A 241 23.96 -0.69 0.97
C PRO A 241 24.97 -1.52 0.16
N TRP A 242 25.32 -2.72 0.65
CA TRP A 242 26.22 -3.63 -0.04
C TRP A 242 25.56 -4.36 -1.21
N LEU A 243 24.25 -4.65 -1.10
CA LEU A 243 23.50 -5.35 -2.12
C LEU A 243 23.33 -4.52 -3.40
N PHE A 244 23.12 -3.20 -3.27
CA PHE A 244 23.04 -2.30 -4.42
C PHE A 244 24.37 -2.15 -5.15
N LEU A 245 25.49 -2.15 -4.42
CA LEU A 245 26.82 -2.03 -5.02
C LEU A 245 27.28 -3.29 -5.76
N SER A 246 26.79 -4.45 -5.33
CA SER A 246 27.31 -5.75 -5.78
C SER A 246 26.55 -6.38 -6.95
N GLN A 247 25.45 -5.75 -7.41
CA GLN A 247 24.60 -6.23 -8.51
C GLN A 247 24.14 -7.71 -8.36
N HIS A 248 24.14 -8.25 -7.14
CA HIS A 248 23.81 -9.66 -6.92
C HIS A 248 22.29 -9.89 -7.02
N THR A 249 21.85 -10.46 -8.13
CA THR A 249 20.45 -10.85 -8.41
C THR A 249 19.87 -11.80 -7.36
N SER A 250 20.71 -12.63 -6.72
CA SER A 250 20.30 -13.58 -5.68
C SER A 250 19.86 -12.89 -4.40
N ALA A 251 20.60 -11.87 -3.92
CA ALA A 251 20.27 -11.18 -2.68
C ALA A 251 18.96 -10.39 -2.79
N TRP A 252 18.72 -9.76 -3.94
CA TRP A 252 17.44 -9.12 -4.23
C TRP A 252 16.28 -10.12 -4.26
N THR A 253 16.51 -11.31 -4.84
CA THR A 253 15.54 -12.40 -4.82
C THR A 253 15.26 -12.89 -3.40
N ASN A 254 16.28 -12.94 -2.54
CA ASN A 254 16.13 -13.29 -1.13
C ASN A 254 15.29 -12.25 -0.39
N LEU A 255 15.55 -10.96 -0.57
CA LEU A 255 14.75 -9.88 0.03
C LEU A 255 13.29 -9.93 -0.43
N LYS A 256 13.03 -10.15 -1.72
CA LYS A 256 11.66 -10.34 -2.25
C LYS A 256 10.99 -11.55 -1.62
N THR A 257 11.72 -12.66 -1.52
CA THR A 257 11.22 -13.89 -0.88
C THR A 257 10.89 -13.64 0.59
N LEU A 258 11.70 -12.86 1.32
CA LEU A 258 11.45 -12.47 2.71
C LEU A 258 10.20 -11.58 2.82
N LEU A 259 10.03 -10.60 1.94
CA LEU A 259 8.81 -9.78 1.87
C LEU A 259 7.57 -10.64 1.65
N PHE A 260 7.57 -11.52 0.65
CA PHE A 260 6.43 -12.40 0.37
C PHE A 260 6.15 -13.38 1.50
N THR A 261 7.21 -13.86 2.17
CA THR A 261 7.11 -14.72 3.36
C THR A 261 6.40 -13.98 4.50
N THR A 262 6.85 -12.76 4.81
CA THR A 262 6.26 -11.90 5.84
C THR A 262 4.79 -11.60 5.53
N VAL A 263 4.47 -11.14 4.31
CA VAL A 263 3.09 -10.81 3.92
C VAL A 263 2.18 -12.03 4.05
N MET A 264 2.57 -13.18 3.52
CA MET A 264 1.75 -14.40 3.55
C MET A 264 1.50 -14.91 4.98
N ILE A 265 2.52 -14.88 5.83
CA ILE A 265 2.39 -15.32 7.23
C ILE A 265 1.54 -14.32 8.03
N SER A 266 1.80 -13.02 7.90
CA SER A 266 1.05 -11.97 8.59
C SER A 266 -0.43 -11.97 8.18
N GLU A 267 -0.74 -12.08 6.88
CA GLU A 267 -2.12 -12.16 6.38
C GLU A 267 -2.87 -13.32 7.03
N SER A 268 -2.28 -14.52 7.00
CA SER A 268 -2.91 -15.71 7.58
C SER A 268 -3.06 -15.64 9.10
N ILE A 269 -2.16 -14.96 9.81
CA ILE A 269 -2.26 -14.70 11.25
C ILE A 269 -3.42 -13.74 11.51
N PHE A 270 -3.50 -12.63 10.78
CA PHE A 270 -4.52 -11.61 11.00
C PHE A 270 -5.92 -12.09 10.66
N GLU A 271 -6.08 -12.85 9.57
CA GLU A 271 -7.36 -13.49 9.24
C GLU A 271 -7.85 -14.43 10.35
N ALA A 272 -6.95 -15.06 11.11
CA ALA A 272 -7.33 -15.86 12.28
C ALA A 272 -7.59 -14.98 13.52
N CYS A 273 -6.81 -13.91 13.72
CA CYS A 273 -6.91 -13.04 14.89
C CYS A 273 -8.19 -12.20 14.93
N ILE A 274 -8.73 -11.76 13.79
CA ILE A 274 -9.95 -10.92 13.76
C ILE A 274 -11.19 -11.61 14.37
N TYR A 275 -11.19 -12.94 14.46
CA TYR A 275 -12.29 -13.71 15.05
C TYR A 275 -12.08 -14.00 16.55
N LEU A 276 -10.96 -13.57 17.14
CA LEU A 276 -10.70 -13.78 18.57
C LEU A 276 -11.51 -12.79 19.42
N SER A 277 -12.17 -13.31 20.45
CA SER A 277 -12.80 -12.45 21.45
C SER A 277 -11.75 -11.71 22.27
N PRO A 278 -11.96 -10.42 22.60
CA PRO A 278 -11.07 -9.68 23.49
C PRO A 278 -10.79 -10.36 24.82
N ARG A 279 -11.75 -11.14 25.33
CA ARG A 279 -11.61 -11.89 26.58
C ARG A 279 -10.50 -12.94 26.52
N THR A 280 -10.21 -13.49 25.34
CA THR A 280 -9.26 -14.59 25.17
C THR A 280 -7.81 -14.17 25.43
N TYR A 281 -7.44 -12.93 25.09
CA TYR A 281 -6.08 -12.43 25.30
C TYR A 281 -5.95 -11.52 26.53
N LEU A 282 -7.06 -11.02 27.09
CA LEU A 282 -7.04 -10.24 28.34
C LEU A 282 -6.85 -11.09 29.61
N THR A 283 -7.12 -12.40 29.57
CA THR A 283 -7.00 -13.29 30.74
C THR A 283 -5.55 -13.69 31.07
N LEU A 284 -4.58 -13.33 30.22
CA LEU A 284 -3.18 -13.60 30.46
C LEU A 284 -2.65 -12.62 31.52
N SER A 285 -2.26 -13.16 32.68
CA SER A 285 -2.03 -12.46 33.96
C SER A 285 -0.95 -11.35 33.95
N SER A 286 -0.32 -11.07 32.82
CA SER A 286 0.61 -9.96 32.62
C SER A 286 0.20 -9.16 31.37
N PRO A 287 -0.53 -8.05 31.54
CA PRO A 287 -1.05 -7.27 30.41
C PRO A 287 0.04 -6.53 29.62
N SER A 288 1.26 -6.42 30.14
CA SER A 288 2.36 -5.69 29.47
C SER A 288 3.22 -6.55 28.54
N LEU A 289 3.19 -7.88 28.70
CA LEU A 289 4.11 -8.80 28.00
C LEU A 289 3.39 -9.93 27.25
N SER A 290 2.07 -10.08 27.43
CA SER A 290 1.33 -11.09 26.71
C SER A 290 1.13 -10.70 25.24
N PRO A 291 1.38 -11.62 24.30
CA PRO A 291 1.15 -11.36 22.88
C PRO A 291 -0.35 -11.20 22.65
N SER A 292 -0.71 -10.15 21.91
CA SER A 292 -2.08 -9.82 21.54
C SER A 292 -2.14 -9.56 20.04
N PRO A 293 -3.34 -9.56 19.42
CA PRO A 293 -3.48 -9.16 18.01
C PRO A 293 -2.78 -7.82 17.70
N PHE A 294 -2.80 -6.88 18.65
CA PHE A 294 -2.14 -5.57 18.53
C PHE A 294 -0.61 -5.67 18.46
N THR A 295 0.01 -6.51 19.30
CA THR A 295 1.47 -6.69 19.26
C THR A 295 1.91 -7.41 17.99
N LEU A 296 1.11 -8.36 17.48
CA LEU A 296 1.35 -9.04 16.21
C LEU A 296 1.26 -8.07 15.02
N ALA A 297 0.24 -7.20 15.02
CA ALA A 297 0.04 -6.17 14.01
C ALA A 297 1.21 -5.17 14.00
N SER A 298 1.57 -4.63 15.16
CA SER A 298 2.73 -3.76 15.34
C SER A 298 4.02 -4.43 14.86
N THR A 299 4.29 -5.67 15.27
CA THR A 299 5.50 -6.42 14.86
C THR A 299 5.57 -6.60 13.35
N SER A 300 4.43 -6.91 12.69
CA SER A 300 4.39 -7.08 11.24
C SER A 300 4.62 -5.76 10.51
N LEU A 301 4.01 -4.66 10.94
CA LEU A 301 4.23 -3.34 10.33
C LEU A 301 5.66 -2.84 10.54
N LEU A 302 6.27 -3.10 11.69
CA LEU A 302 7.71 -2.83 11.91
C LEU A 302 8.59 -3.70 11.01
N THR A 303 8.22 -4.96 10.77
CA THR A 303 8.91 -5.82 9.81
C THR A 303 8.82 -5.23 8.39
N LEU A 304 7.64 -4.76 7.98
CA LEU A 304 7.44 -4.10 6.69
C LEU A 304 8.18 -2.75 6.60
N SER A 305 8.34 -2.02 7.71
CA SER A 305 9.20 -0.84 7.79
C SER A 305 10.65 -1.18 7.48
N HIS A 306 11.21 -2.26 8.04
CA HIS A 306 12.56 -2.75 7.69
C HIS A 306 12.68 -3.14 6.21
N LEU A 307 11.58 -3.55 5.58
CA LEU A 307 11.49 -3.85 4.15
C LEU A 307 10.93 -2.69 3.31
N SER A 308 10.85 -1.47 3.86
CA SER A 308 10.18 -0.32 3.23
C SER A 308 10.73 0.01 1.84
N LEU A 309 12.03 -0.20 1.64
CA LEU A 309 12.68 -0.06 0.34
C LEU A 309 12.06 -0.99 -0.72
N LEU A 310 11.87 -2.27 -0.39
CA LEU A 310 11.19 -3.21 -1.28
C LEU A 310 9.70 -2.89 -1.39
N VAL A 311 9.05 -2.50 -0.29
CA VAL A 311 7.63 -2.12 -0.30
C VAL A 311 7.39 -0.97 -1.30
N SER A 312 8.26 0.03 -1.35
CA SER A 312 8.16 1.14 -2.31
C SER A 312 8.27 0.68 -3.77
N GLN A 313 9.06 -0.37 -4.04
CA GLN A 313 9.17 -0.98 -5.37
C GLN A 313 7.91 -1.73 -5.82
N PHE A 314 7.03 -2.11 -4.88
CA PHE A 314 5.73 -2.70 -5.17
C PHE A 314 4.58 -1.68 -5.10
N GLY A 315 4.90 -0.38 -5.18
CA GLY A 315 3.95 0.72 -5.16
C GLY A 315 3.63 1.27 -3.76
N GLY A 316 4.34 0.84 -2.72
CA GLY A 316 4.06 1.25 -1.35
C GLY A 316 2.71 0.74 -0.82
N ILE A 317 2.27 1.27 0.33
CA ILE A 317 0.97 0.90 0.92
C ILE A 317 -0.15 1.89 0.57
N SER A 318 0.16 3.19 0.42
CA SER A 318 -0.82 4.26 0.13
C SER A 318 -1.07 4.53 -1.36
N SER A 319 -0.48 3.79 -2.31
CA SER A 319 -0.78 4.01 -3.73
C SER A 319 -2.25 3.67 -4.00
N LEU A 320 -3.07 4.71 -4.10
CA LEU A 320 -4.41 4.73 -4.66
C LEU A 320 -4.25 4.43 -6.15
N GLY A 321 -4.22 3.13 -6.45
CA GLY A 321 -3.79 2.61 -7.74
C GLY A 321 -4.43 3.35 -8.90
N SER A 322 -3.60 3.96 -9.75
CA SER A 322 -3.92 3.89 -11.17
C SER A 322 -4.10 2.40 -11.46
N GLU A 323 -5.23 2.00 -12.03
CA GLU A 323 -5.63 0.60 -12.23
C GLU A 323 -4.66 -0.26 -13.06
N GLY A 324 -3.47 0.25 -13.40
CA GLY A 324 -2.36 -0.52 -13.92
C GLY A 324 -1.95 -1.65 -12.97
N ASP A 325 -1.88 -2.86 -13.53
CA ASP A 325 -1.69 -4.19 -12.91
C ASP A 325 -0.42 -4.38 -12.04
N GLY A 326 0.32 -3.33 -11.68
CA GLY A 326 1.61 -3.43 -11.00
C GLY A 326 1.61 -3.45 -9.46
N SER A 327 0.50 -3.06 -8.81
CA SER A 327 0.49 -2.97 -7.32
C SER A 327 0.33 -4.34 -6.66
N PHE A 328 1.14 -4.62 -5.63
CA PHE A 328 1.05 -5.86 -4.86
C PHE A 328 -0.15 -5.81 -3.90
N LYS A 329 -1.31 -6.30 -4.35
CA LYS A 329 -2.61 -6.16 -3.66
C LYS A 329 -2.61 -6.84 -2.28
N GLU A 330 -1.95 -7.99 -2.15
CA GLU A 330 -1.87 -8.78 -0.91
C GLU A 330 -1.06 -8.04 0.17
N LEU A 331 0.02 -7.33 -0.21
CA LEU A 331 0.78 -6.48 0.70
C LEU A 331 -0.09 -5.36 1.27
N ARG A 332 -0.82 -4.65 0.42
CA ARG A 332 -1.75 -3.57 0.86
C ARG A 332 -2.83 -4.12 1.78
N ARG A 333 -3.50 -5.20 1.37
CA ARG A 333 -4.52 -5.87 2.20
C ARG A 333 -3.98 -6.24 3.58
N THR A 334 -2.78 -6.82 3.65
CA THR A 334 -2.14 -7.22 4.90
C THR A 334 -1.78 -6.03 5.78
N ALA A 335 -1.22 -4.96 5.18
CA ALA A 335 -0.85 -3.75 5.91
C ALA A 335 -2.08 -3.02 6.46
N TYR A 336 -3.13 -2.82 5.66
CA TYR A 336 -4.38 -2.19 6.12
C TYR A 336 -5.07 -3.04 7.19
N LEU A 337 -5.13 -4.36 7.04
CA LEU A 337 -5.68 -5.23 8.08
C LEU A 337 -4.90 -5.12 9.40
N ALA A 338 -3.57 -4.99 9.35
CA ALA A 338 -2.76 -4.73 10.54
C ALA A 338 -3.05 -3.36 11.16
N LEU A 339 -3.19 -2.31 10.33
CA LEU A 339 -3.53 -0.96 10.79
C LEU A 339 -4.94 -0.90 11.40
N ASP A 340 -5.93 -1.59 10.83
CA ASP A 340 -7.28 -1.70 11.37
C ASP A 340 -7.30 -2.40 12.75
N ILE A 341 -6.51 -3.48 12.89
CA ILE A 341 -6.34 -4.17 14.17
C ILE A 341 -5.72 -3.21 15.20
N LEU A 342 -4.69 -2.45 14.84
CA LEU A 342 -4.07 -1.46 15.72
C LEU A 342 -5.03 -0.33 16.09
N ALA A 343 -5.78 0.20 15.12
CA ALA A 343 -6.76 1.27 15.34
C ALA A 343 -7.89 0.82 16.27
N SER A 344 -8.26 -0.47 16.24
CA SER A 344 -9.25 -1.06 17.12
C SER A 344 -8.74 -1.30 18.56
N ALA A 345 -7.48 -0.98 18.87
CA ALA A 345 -6.91 -1.19 20.19
C ALA A 345 -7.50 -0.20 21.20
N ASN A 346 -8.41 -0.67 22.07
CA ASN A 346 -8.95 0.10 23.20
C ASN A 346 -7.90 0.45 24.28
N GLY A 347 -6.62 0.13 24.07
CA GLY A 347 -5.55 0.37 25.03
C GLY A 347 -4.95 1.75 24.87
N LYS A 348 -4.96 2.56 25.95
CA LYS A 348 -4.33 3.88 25.99
C LYS A 348 -2.83 3.77 25.68
N GLY A 349 -2.39 4.17 24.49
CA GLY A 349 -0.96 4.29 24.15
C GLY A 349 -0.37 3.23 23.23
N ALA A 350 -1.13 2.22 22.78
CA ALA A 350 -0.56 1.17 21.93
C ALA A 350 -0.18 1.70 20.54
N VAL A 351 -1.06 2.51 19.95
CA VAL A 351 -0.86 3.14 18.65
C VAL A 351 0.26 4.16 18.74
N GLU A 352 0.28 4.98 19.78
CA GLU A 352 1.31 6.00 20.02
C GLU A 352 2.69 5.36 20.24
N ARG A 353 2.77 4.23 20.96
CA ARG A 353 4.03 3.49 21.09
C ARG A 353 4.53 2.99 19.74
N PHE A 354 3.62 2.47 18.91
CA PHE A 354 3.96 2.01 17.57
C PHE A 354 4.46 3.16 16.68
N VAL A 355 3.78 4.30 16.67
CA VAL A 355 4.24 5.49 15.93
C VAL A 355 5.59 5.97 16.48
N SER A 356 5.77 6.02 17.80
CA SER A 356 7.06 6.36 18.44
C SER A 356 8.19 5.48 17.90
N GLU A 357 7.94 4.17 17.82
CA GLU A 357 8.94 3.22 17.35
C GLU A 357 9.25 3.43 15.86
N LEU A 358 8.25 3.69 15.02
CA LEU A 358 8.45 4.02 13.60
C LEU A 358 9.25 5.32 13.40
N VAL A 359 8.93 6.37 14.15
CA VAL A 359 9.65 7.66 14.07
C VAL A 359 11.09 7.52 14.56
N GLN A 360 11.31 6.80 15.67
CA GLN A 360 12.65 6.54 16.18
C GLN A 360 13.51 5.74 15.21
N GLN A 361 12.93 4.80 14.46
CA GLN A 361 13.66 4.02 13.45
C GLN A 361 14.20 4.90 12.30
N GLN A 362 13.60 6.05 12.01
CA GLN A 362 14.07 6.98 10.97
C GLN A 362 15.34 7.74 11.40
N GLN A 363 15.54 7.93 12.70
CA GLN A 363 16.65 8.73 13.25
C GLN A 363 17.99 7.96 13.30
N LEU A 364 18.03 6.69 12.86
CA LEU A 364 19.24 5.88 12.82
C LEU A 364 19.89 5.81 11.42
N PRO A 365 20.54 6.88 10.93
CA PRO A 365 21.73 6.72 10.12
C PRO A 365 22.91 6.95 11.06
N GLY A 366 23.45 5.89 11.63
CA GLY A 366 24.72 5.94 12.35
C GLY A 366 25.72 6.74 11.51
N THR A 367 26.33 7.75 12.13
CA THR A 367 27.30 8.65 11.51
C THR A 367 28.52 7.84 11.08
N ILE A 368 28.43 7.13 9.96
CA ILE A 368 29.59 6.58 9.27
C ILE A 368 30.26 7.80 8.64
N ALA A 369 31.02 8.52 9.46
CA ALA A 369 31.85 9.67 9.12
C ALA A 369 33.08 9.22 8.30
N GLY A 370 32.82 8.47 7.23
CA GLY A 370 33.80 8.16 6.19
C GLY A 370 33.65 9.17 5.07
N ASN A 371 34.78 9.69 4.58
CA ASN A 371 34.86 10.55 3.38
C ASN A 371 34.21 9.82 2.17
N GLY A 372 32.92 10.06 1.96
CA GLY A 372 32.07 9.31 1.04
C GLY A 372 32.18 9.76 -0.41
N LYS A 373 32.21 8.78 -1.32
CA LYS A 373 32.01 8.99 -2.76
C LYS A 373 30.54 9.35 -3.02
N ALA A 374 30.28 10.25 -3.97
CA ALA A 374 28.94 10.80 -4.26
C ALA A 374 27.78 9.78 -4.32
N GLY A 375 28.00 8.55 -4.77
CA GLY A 375 26.93 7.52 -4.88
C GLY A 375 26.45 6.91 -3.56
N GLN A 376 27.16 7.08 -2.44
CA GLN A 376 26.71 6.54 -1.15
C GLN A 376 25.62 7.41 -0.51
N ASP A 377 25.61 8.71 -0.81
CA ASP A 377 24.64 9.65 -0.27
C ASP A 377 23.25 9.43 -0.89
N ASP A 378 23.17 9.09 -2.19
CA ASP A 378 21.92 8.76 -2.86
C ASP A 378 21.23 7.54 -2.26
N LEU A 379 21.96 6.44 -2.01
CA LEU A 379 21.40 5.24 -1.39
C LEU A 379 20.87 5.51 0.03
N ARG A 380 21.56 6.37 0.79
CA ARG A 380 21.09 6.79 2.12
C ARG A 380 19.81 7.62 2.02
N MET A 381 19.72 8.53 1.06
CA MET A 381 18.51 9.30 0.80
C MET A 381 17.36 8.38 0.37
N ILE A 382 17.59 7.44 -0.55
CA ILE A 382 16.58 6.47 -0.99
C ILE A 382 16.05 5.69 0.22
N HIS A 383 16.93 5.14 1.05
CA HIS A 383 16.53 4.39 2.24
C HIS A 383 15.73 5.25 3.24
N ALA A 384 16.19 6.48 3.49
CA ALA A 384 15.49 7.42 4.37
C ALA A 384 14.10 7.77 3.84
N PHE A 385 13.96 8.12 2.56
CA PHE A 385 12.66 8.44 1.96
C PHE A 385 11.73 7.22 1.92
N SER A 386 12.23 5.98 1.71
CA SER A 386 11.36 4.80 1.76
C SER A 386 10.79 4.56 3.15
N LYS A 387 11.60 4.76 4.19
CA LYS A 387 11.17 4.69 5.58
C LYS A 387 10.16 5.78 5.90
N THR A 388 10.45 7.01 5.50
CA THR A 388 9.56 8.14 5.76
C THR A 388 8.21 7.97 5.06
N SER A 389 8.20 7.63 3.78
CA SER A 389 6.95 7.35 3.05
C SER A 389 6.15 6.23 3.69
N PHE A 390 6.78 5.11 4.09
CA PHE A 390 6.10 4.02 4.79
C PHE A 390 5.51 4.46 6.13
N THR A 391 6.27 5.20 6.95
CA THR A 391 5.82 5.70 8.24
C THR A 391 4.65 6.68 8.10
N LEU A 392 4.75 7.66 7.20
CA LEU A 392 3.67 8.61 6.94
C LEU A 392 2.40 7.91 6.46
N SER A 393 2.54 6.91 5.60
CA SER A 393 1.43 6.08 5.13
C SER A 393 0.74 5.31 6.27
N CYS A 394 1.50 4.81 7.24
CA CYS A 394 0.93 4.18 8.45
C CYS A 394 0.22 5.21 9.34
N ILE A 395 0.85 6.37 9.56
CA ILE A 395 0.31 7.45 10.40
C ILE A 395 -1.02 7.95 9.84
N GLU A 396 -1.10 8.16 8.52
CA GLU A 396 -2.29 8.61 7.81
C GLU A 396 -3.55 7.83 8.25
N GLN A 397 -3.45 6.50 8.32
CA GLN A 397 -4.56 5.61 8.68
C GLN A 397 -4.85 5.58 10.19
N LEU A 398 -3.90 6.02 11.02
CA LEU A 398 -3.99 5.96 12.48
C LEU A 398 -4.40 7.31 13.10
N ILE A 399 -4.45 8.40 12.33
CA ILE A 399 -4.84 9.73 12.82
C ILE A 399 -6.16 9.72 13.62
N PRO A 400 -7.25 9.05 13.19
CA PRO A 400 -8.52 9.08 13.90
C PRO A 400 -8.45 8.56 15.34
N VAL A 401 -7.43 7.77 15.68
CA VAL A 401 -7.26 7.13 17.00
C VAL A 401 -6.07 7.67 17.79
N LEU A 402 -5.27 8.56 17.20
CA LEU A 402 -4.12 9.19 17.85
C LEU A 402 -4.55 10.33 18.78
N LYS A 403 -3.80 10.51 19.87
CA LYS A 403 -3.96 11.66 20.76
C LYS A 403 -3.46 12.94 20.09
N VAL A 404 -4.09 14.06 20.45
CA VAL A 404 -3.77 15.38 19.92
C VAL A 404 -2.31 15.78 20.16
N ASP A 405 -1.80 15.63 21.39
CA ASP A 405 -0.38 15.92 21.71
C ASP A 405 0.58 15.16 20.79
N TYR A 406 0.19 13.97 20.37
CA TYR A 406 0.97 13.10 19.52
C TYR A 406 0.93 13.53 18.05
N LEU A 407 -0.23 14.03 17.62
CA LEU A 407 -0.41 14.65 16.31
C LEU A 407 0.42 15.94 16.20
N MET A 408 0.45 16.75 17.25
CA MET A 408 1.16 18.03 17.30
C MET A 408 2.68 17.90 17.43
N GLY A 409 3.15 16.82 18.06
CA GLY A 409 4.58 16.57 18.26
C GLY A 409 5.13 15.60 17.21
N PRO A 410 5.33 14.31 17.56
CA PRO A 410 6.05 13.36 16.70
C PRO A 410 5.51 13.23 15.27
N VAL A 411 4.18 13.30 15.08
CA VAL A 411 3.58 13.18 13.75
C VAL A 411 3.89 14.41 12.90
N TRP A 412 3.68 15.61 13.45
CA TRP A 412 3.96 16.86 12.76
C TRP A 412 5.44 17.01 12.43
N GLU A 413 6.34 16.67 13.37
CA GLU A 413 7.79 16.72 13.17
C GLU A 413 8.28 15.86 12.00
N VAL A 414 7.60 14.74 11.71
CA VAL A 414 7.92 13.87 10.58
C VAL A 414 7.25 14.34 9.29
N ALA A 415 6.02 14.85 9.34
CA ALA A 415 5.31 15.29 8.13
C ALA A 415 5.81 16.64 7.59
N GLN A 416 6.02 17.62 8.47
CA GLN A 416 6.31 19.01 8.10
C GLN A 416 7.50 19.16 7.13
N PRO A 417 8.67 18.50 7.33
CA PRO A 417 9.82 18.67 6.45
C PRO A 417 9.57 18.25 5.00
N HIS A 418 8.51 17.46 4.76
CA HIS A 418 8.18 16.89 3.46
C HIS A 418 6.96 17.54 2.80
N LEU A 419 6.39 18.60 3.38
CA LEU A 419 5.30 19.37 2.78
C LEU A 419 5.74 20.31 1.66
N HIS A 420 7.05 20.54 1.52
CA HIS A 420 7.61 21.30 0.41
C HIS A 420 8.52 20.39 -0.39
N LEU A 421 8.20 20.21 -1.67
CA LEU A 421 9.14 19.57 -2.60
C LEU A 421 10.20 20.62 -2.95
N THR A 422 11.39 20.49 -2.36
CA THR A 422 12.54 21.30 -2.77
C THR A 422 12.77 21.03 -4.25
N PRO A 423 12.61 22.04 -5.14
CA PRO A 423 12.93 21.84 -6.54
C PRO A 423 14.42 21.53 -6.58
N ASP A 424 14.77 20.31 -7.00
CA ASP A 424 16.16 19.99 -7.23
C ASP A 424 16.67 21.04 -8.22
N SER A 425 17.74 21.75 -7.84
CA SER A 425 18.40 22.72 -8.72
C SER A 425 18.59 22.01 -10.06
N PRO A 426 18.02 22.52 -11.18
CA PRO A 426 17.83 21.78 -12.43
C PRO A 426 19.14 21.11 -12.77
N SER A 427 19.21 19.84 -12.43
CA SER A 427 20.49 19.18 -12.36
C SER A 427 20.94 19.05 -13.80
N GLN A 428 22.13 19.58 -14.09
CA GLN A 428 22.75 19.56 -15.41
C GLN A 428 22.97 18.13 -15.96
N HIS A 429 22.43 17.10 -15.31
CA HIS A 429 22.52 15.69 -15.66
C HIS A 429 21.58 15.26 -16.79
N SER A 430 20.62 16.09 -17.21
CA SER A 430 19.87 15.83 -18.47
C SER A 430 20.65 16.21 -19.74
N ARG A 431 21.90 16.69 -19.63
CA ARG A 431 22.78 16.96 -20.80
C ARG A 431 23.24 15.65 -21.48
N GLY A 432 22.37 15.12 -22.32
CA GLY A 432 22.72 14.66 -23.67
C GLY A 432 23.60 13.41 -23.81
N SER A 433 23.40 12.34 -23.04
CA SER A 433 23.92 11.03 -23.44
C SER A 433 22.97 10.37 -24.46
N ASN A 434 23.06 10.79 -25.73
CA ASN A 434 22.38 10.15 -26.87
C ASN A 434 22.95 8.77 -27.26
N ASP A 435 23.72 8.11 -26.39
CA ASP A 435 24.23 6.75 -26.64
C ASP A 435 23.16 5.70 -26.34
N ALA A 436 22.24 5.58 -27.31
CA ALA A 436 21.19 4.59 -27.40
C ALA A 436 21.74 3.17 -27.60
N ALA A 437 22.14 2.49 -26.52
CA ALA A 437 22.30 1.01 -26.49
C ALA A 437 22.38 0.42 -25.07
N ILE A 438 21.77 1.03 -24.05
CA ILE A 438 21.82 0.51 -22.68
C ILE A 438 20.65 -0.45 -22.45
N ASP A 439 21.02 -1.68 -22.10
CA ASP A 439 20.21 -2.87 -21.87
C ASP A 439 18.98 -2.60 -20.98
N PRO A 440 17.74 -2.91 -21.43
CA PRO A 440 16.50 -2.69 -20.66
C PRO A 440 16.42 -3.51 -19.34
N LEU A 441 17.35 -4.43 -19.11
CA LEU A 441 17.51 -5.12 -17.83
C LEU A 441 18.22 -4.27 -16.75
N HIS A 442 18.71 -3.09 -17.09
CA HIS A 442 19.37 -2.14 -16.18
C HIS A 442 18.53 -0.92 -15.80
N SER A 443 17.19 -0.99 -15.90
CA SER A 443 16.32 0.03 -15.29
C SER A 443 16.70 0.18 -13.81
N ASN A 444 17.24 1.34 -13.44
CA ASN A 444 17.77 1.59 -12.10
C ASN A 444 16.71 1.21 -11.05
N PRO A 445 17.04 0.34 -10.08
CA PRO A 445 16.05 -0.32 -9.25
C PRO A 445 15.28 0.58 -8.27
N LEU A 446 15.45 1.91 -8.28
CA LEU A 446 14.65 2.87 -7.52
C LEU A 446 14.94 4.28 -8.03
N ASP A 447 13.92 4.97 -8.56
CA ASP A 447 14.01 6.39 -8.88
C ASP A 447 13.85 7.20 -7.59
N LEU A 448 14.91 7.90 -7.15
CA LEU A 448 14.90 8.74 -5.96
C LEU A 448 13.81 9.81 -6.05
N ASP A 449 13.54 10.33 -7.24
CA ASP A 449 12.53 11.38 -7.44
C ASP A 449 11.12 10.82 -7.23
N GLN A 450 10.86 9.59 -7.70
CA GLN A 450 9.61 8.89 -7.41
C GLN A 450 9.40 8.69 -5.90
N LEU A 451 10.46 8.44 -5.14
CA LEU A 451 10.38 8.20 -3.70
C LEU A 451 10.24 9.49 -2.89
N LYS A 452 10.95 10.56 -3.28
CA LYS A 452 10.71 11.93 -2.78
C LYS A 452 9.25 12.32 -3.02
N ARG A 453 8.74 12.05 -4.23
CA ARG A 453 7.36 12.32 -4.61
C ARG A 453 6.36 11.54 -3.75
N ALA A 454 6.57 10.24 -3.57
CA ALA A 454 5.72 9.42 -2.70
C ALA A 454 5.74 9.91 -1.25
N THR A 455 6.91 10.29 -0.73
CA THR A 455 7.04 10.85 0.63
C THR A 455 6.28 12.16 0.78
N PHE A 456 6.42 13.05 -0.20
CA PHE A 456 5.71 14.32 -0.28
C PHE A 456 4.19 14.12 -0.30
N GLU A 457 3.69 13.20 -1.13
CA GLU A 457 2.26 12.88 -1.21
C GLU A 457 1.72 12.27 0.09
N SER A 458 2.49 11.37 0.73
CA SER A 458 2.14 10.82 2.05
C SER A 458 2.10 11.90 3.13
N ALA A 459 2.99 12.89 3.10
CA ALA A 459 3.00 14.00 4.07
C ALA A 459 1.75 14.87 3.95
N HIS A 460 1.36 15.22 2.73
CA HIS A 460 0.10 15.93 2.48
C HIS A 460 -1.11 15.11 2.92
N SER A 461 -1.11 13.80 2.67
CA SER A 461 -2.21 12.90 3.07
C SER A 461 -2.39 12.86 4.58
N VAL A 462 -1.29 12.84 5.36
CA VAL A 462 -1.32 12.95 6.82
C VAL A 462 -2.01 14.24 7.27
N VAL A 463 -1.63 15.39 6.71
CA VAL A 463 -2.24 16.69 7.08
C VAL A 463 -3.74 16.73 6.74
N LEU A 464 -4.12 16.21 5.58
CA LEU A 464 -5.53 16.12 5.17
C LEU A 464 -6.34 15.19 6.09
N ALA A 465 -5.77 14.07 6.51
CA ALA A 465 -6.39 13.18 7.47
C ALA A 465 -6.55 13.82 8.86
N MET A 466 -5.63 14.71 9.28
CA MET A 466 -5.79 15.51 10.51
C MET A 466 -6.99 16.45 10.42
N PHE A 467 -7.15 17.17 9.31
CA PHE A 467 -8.31 18.02 9.07
C PHE A 467 -9.62 17.21 9.03
N ALA A 468 -9.61 16.05 8.37
CA ALA A 468 -10.77 15.16 8.35
C ALA A 468 -11.15 14.67 9.76
N ALA A 469 -10.17 14.23 10.56
CA ALA A 469 -10.41 13.80 11.94
C ALA A 469 -10.94 14.94 12.82
N SER A 470 -10.40 16.15 12.67
CA SER A 470 -10.91 17.34 13.37
C SER A 470 -12.38 17.60 13.04
N SER A 471 -12.75 17.55 11.77
CA SER A 471 -14.14 17.79 11.35
C SER A 471 -15.13 16.73 11.88
N ASN A 472 -14.69 15.48 12.00
CA ASN A 472 -15.51 14.38 12.53
C ASN A 472 -15.66 14.46 14.06
N ALA A 473 -14.63 14.93 14.77
CA ALA A 473 -14.67 15.07 16.23
C ALA A 473 -15.78 16.04 16.68
N SER A 474 -15.94 17.18 15.98
CA SER A 474 -16.98 18.18 16.28
C SER A 474 -18.40 17.65 16.12
N ALA A 475 -18.65 16.67 15.24
CA ALA A 475 -19.98 16.10 15.03
C ALA A 475 -20.47 15.21 16.18
N SER A 476 -19.56 14.61 16.96
CA SER A 476 -19.89 13.61 17.98
C SER A 476 -20.50 14.19 19.28
N PHE A 477 -20.24 15.47 19.59
CA PHE A 477 -20.67 16.11 20.85
C PHE A 477 -22.17 16.45 20.93
N GLY A 478 -22.92 16.34 19.83
CA GLY A 478 -24.33 16.73 19.76
C GLY A 478 -25.33 15.74 20.38
N SER A 479 -24.93 14.48 20.64
CA SER A 479 -25.86 13.41 21.05
C SER A 479 -25.80 13.06 22.55
N GLY A 480 -26.21 13.99 23.41
CA GLY A 480 -27.16 13.74 24.50
C GLY A 480 -26.84 12.82 25.69
N GLU A 481 -25.65 12.22 25.86
CA GLU A 481 -25.34 11.48 27.09
C GLU A 481 -24.88 12.43 28.21
N LYS A 482 -25.84 12.92 29.01
CA LYS A 482 -25.61 13.65 30.27
C LYS A 482 -24.96 12.72 31.32
N GLY A 483 -23.67 12.42 31.15
CA GLY A 483 -22.84 11.78 32.17
C GLY A 483 -22.63 12.72 33.35
N THR A 484 -23.26 12.40 34.47
CA THR A 484 -23.24 13.17 35.72
C THR A 484 -21.86 13.24 36.37
N GLY A 485 -21.31 14.46 36.52
CA GLY A 485 -20.81 14.93 37.81
C GLY A 485 -19.35 14.66 38.20
N GLY A 486 -18.39 14.87 37.29
CA GLY A 486 -16.96 14.91 37.64
C GLY A 486 -16.30 16.22 37.22
N THR A 487 -16.27 17.22 38.11
CA THR A 487 -15.43 18.43 37.97
C THR A 487 -13.95 18.04 38.08
N ILE A 488 -13.35 17.61 36.98
CA ILE A 488 -11.89 17.47 36.86
C ILE A 488 -11.38 18.83 36.37
N LYS A 489 -10.42 19.40 37.10
CA LYS A 489 -9.78 20.68 36.75
C LYS A 489 -9.10 20.54 35.38
N ASP A 490 -9.54 21.37 34.44
CA ASP A 490 -8.97 21.55 33.11
C ASP A 490 -7.50 21.95 33.23
N ASN A 491 -6.60 21.03 32.88
CA ASN A 491 -5.32 21.44 32.32
C ASN A 491 -5.59 21.86 30.88
N ASP A 492 -4.95 22.95 30.48
CA ASP A 492 -5.08 23.66 29.20
C ASP A 492 -4.49 22.84 28.02
N ASP A 493 -4.99 21.61 27.82
CA ASP A 493 -4.56 20.74 26.73
C ASP A 493 -5.18 21.24 25.42
N MET A 494 -4.34 21.63 24.47
CA MET A 494 -4.77 22.15 23.17
C MET A 494 -5.63 21.12 22.43
N SER A 495 -6.84 21.51 22.02
CA SER A 495 -7.71 20.63 21.24
C SER A 495 -7.21 20.45 19.81
N LEU A 496 -7.57 19.33 19.16
CA LEU A 496 -7.22 19.10 17.75
C LEU A 496 -7.82 20.17 16.83
N GLU A 497 -9.00 20.66 17.16
CA GLU A 497 -9.69 21.74 16.45
C GLU A 497 -8.87 23.03 16.49
N SER A 498 -8.45 23.44 17.69
CA SER A 498 -7.59 24.61 17.88
C SER A 498 -6.24 24.47 17.17
N PHE A 499 -5.64 23.28 17.18
CA PHE A 499 -4.41 23.03 16.43
C PHE A 499 -4.63 23.15 14.92
N CYS A 500 -5.71 22.56 14.39
CA CYS A 500 -6.04 22.63 12.97
C CYS A 500 -6.31 24.08 12.53
N GLU A 501 -7.00 24.88 13.36
CA GLU A 501 -7.20 26.32 13.10
C GLU A 501 -5.88 27.09 12.98
N LEU A 502 -4.92 26.81 13.87
CA LEU A 502 -3.57 27.39 13.79
C LEU A 502 -2.79 26.92 12.55
N LEU A 503 -3.09 25.71 12.06
CA LEU A 503 -2.43 25.12 10.91
C LEU A 503 -2.94 25.68 9.58
N VAL A 504 -4.20 26.12 9.51
CA VAL A 504 -4.85 26.56 8.28
C VAL A 504 -4.02 27.58 7.48
N PRO A 505 -3.50 28.68 8.08
CA PRO A 505 -2.79 29.69 7.30
C PRO A 505 -1.50 29.17 6.67
N PHE A 506 -0.76 28.34 7.41
CA PHE A 506 0.44 27.71 6.91
C PHE A 506 0.13 26.76 5.75
N TYR A 507 -0.87 25.88 5.92
CA TYR A 507 -1.15 24.85 4.94
C TYR A 507 -1.82 25.40 3.66
N SER A 508 -2.64 26.45 3.78
CA SER A 508 -3.18 27.19 2.64
C SER A 508 -2.07 27.69 1.71
N LYS A 509 -1.09 28.41 2.27
CA LYS A 509 0.09 28.90 1.54
C LYS A 509 0.91 27.76 0.95
N CYS A 510 1.12 26.70 1.75
CA CYS A 510 1.82 25.51 1.29
C CYS A 510 1.16 24.89 0.04
N LEU A 511 -0.17 24.73 0.00
CA LEU A 511 -0.87 24.21 -1.18
C LEU A 511 -0.75 25.13 -2.40
N ILE A 512 -0.85 26.45 -2.20
CA ILE A 512 -0.68 27.44 -3.28
C ILE A 512 0.75 27.44 -3.81
N GLU A 513 1.77 27.35 -2.97
CA GLU A 513 3.17 27.21 -3.40
C GLU A 513 3.40 25.90 -4.16
N ASN A 514 2.73 24.82 -3.75
CA ASN A 514 2.80 23.51 -4.39
C ASN A 514 1.91 23.39 -5.65
N SER A 515 1.30 24.48 -6.11
CA SER A 515 0.56 24.54 -7.38
C SER A 515 1.43 24.70 -8.63
N ILE A 516 2.74 24.86 -8.46
CA ILE A 516 3.70 24.90 -9.58
C ILE A 516 3.70 23.54 -10.32
N GLU A 517 4.02 23.55 -11.62
CA GLU A 517 4.24 22.33 -12.41
C GLU A 517 5.29 21.43 -11.73
N SER A 518 5.17 20.09 -11.86
CA SER A 518 5.98 19.04 -11.19
C SER A 518 5.74 18.79 -9.69
N ARG A 519 4.90 19.59 -9.02
CA ARG A 519 4.53 19.37 -7.60
C ARG A 519 3.18 18.65 -7.49
N LEU A 520 2.25 19.10 -6.64
CA LEU A 520 0.92 18.47 -6.56
C LEU A 520 0.28 18.47 -7.95
N SER A 521 -0.44 17.42 -8.33
CA SER A 521 -1.22 17.43 -9.57
C SER A 521 -2.45 18.32 -9.40
N THR A 522 -3.07 18.76 -10.50
CA THR A 522 -4.32 19.54 -10.45
C THR A 522 -5.42 18.78 -9.69
N ALA A 523 -5.55 17.47 -9.93
CA ALA A 523 -6.50 16.63 -9.23
C ALA A 523 -6.20 16.57 -7.72
N GLN A 524 -4.94 16.41 -7.31
CA GLN A 524 -4.54 16.40 -5.90
C GLN A 524 -4.85 17.74 -5.22
N LEU A 525 -4.56 18.87 -5.87
CA LEU A 525 -4.90 20.21 -5.34
C LEU A 525 -6.41 20.41 -5.20
N CYS A 526 -7.17 19.98 -6.23
CA CYS A 526 -8.63 20.09 -6.23
C CYS A 526 -9.29 19.21 -5.16
N ILE A 527 -8.58 18.22 -4.59
CA ILE A 527 -9.01 17.45 -3.43
C ILE A 527 -8.52 18.09 -2.13
N ALA A 528 -7.25 18.48 -2.08
CA ALA A 528 -6.59 18.96 -0.87
C ALA A 528 -7.13 20.31 -0.38
N TYR A 529 -7.30 21.29 -1.28
CA TYR A 529 -7.72 22.64 -0.89
C TYR A 529 -9.17 22.68 -0.41
N PRO A 530 -10.15 22.04 -1.08
CA PRO A 530 -11.51 21.99 -0.56
C PRO A 530 -11.62 21.25 0.77
N ALA A 531 -10.80 20.22 1.00
CA ALA A 531 -10.75 19.53 2.30
C ALA A 531 -10.27 20.46 3.43
N LEU A 532 -9.26 21.30 3.16
CA LEU A 532 -8.82 22.37 4.07
C LEU A 532 -9.96 23.38 4.35
N VAL A 533 -10.61 23.89 3.30
CA VAL A 533 -11.73 24.84 3.42
C VAL A 533 -12.91 24.23 4.19
N ARG A 534 -13.23 22.96 3.96
CA ARG A 534 -14.28 22.23 4.67
C ARG A 534 -13.96 22.15 6.16
N SER A 535 -12.74 21.77 6.52
CA SER A 535 -12.33 21.71 7.92
C SER A 535 -12.43 23.08 8.59
N ALA A 536 -11.95 24.14 7.93
CA ALA A 536 -12.07 25.52 8.43
C ALA A 536 -13.53 26.01 8.58
N THR A 537 -14.46 25.44 7.81
CA THR A 537 -15.89 25.73 7.91
C THR A 537 -16.53 25.01 9.09
N THR A 538 -16.08 23.79 9.41
CA THR A 538 -16.62 23.01 10.53
C THR A 538 -16.26 23.64 11.88
N THR A 539 -15.04 24.15 12.06
CA THR A 539 -14.58 24.66 13.38
C THR A 539 -15.36 25.91 13.85
N ALA A 540 -15.78 26.75 12.90
CA ALA A 540 -16.65 27.91 13.12
C ALA A 540 -17.94 27.62 13.89
N SER A 541 -18.47 26.39 13.76
CA SER A 541 -19.78 26.03 14.33
C SER A 541 -19.70 25.78 15.84
N THR A 542 -18.54 25.35 16.35
CA THR A 542 -18.37 24.91 17.74
C THR A 542 -18.24 26.10 18.70
N SER A 543 -17.47 27.12 18.31
CA SER A 543 -17.09 28.27 19.16
C SER A 543 -18.27 29.16 19.60
N THR A 544 -19.42 29.10 18.93
CA THR A 544 -20.57 29.97 19.23
C THR A 544 -21.41 29.46 20.42
N LEU A 545 -21.38 28.17 20.73
CA LEU A 545 -22.25 27.58 21.77
C LEU A 545 -21.77 27.90 23.20
N THR A 546 -20.49 28.18 23.39
CA THR A 546 -19.89 28.41 24.72
C THR A 546 -20.08 29.85 25.23
N SER A 547 -20.29 30.83 24.35
CA SER A 547 -20.42 32.25 24.74
C SER A 547 -21.86 32.69 25.07
N LEU A 548 -22.88 31.89 24.76
CA LEU A 548 -24.30 32.26 24.88
C LEU A 548 -24.93 32.03 26.27
N SER A 549 -24.13 31.88 27.33
CA SER A 549 -24.64 31.72 28.72
C SER A 549 -25.21 33.00 29.35
N SER A 550 -25.36 34.10 28.59
CA SER A 550 -26.05 35.33 29.01
C SER A 550 -27.24 35.63 28.09
N PRO A 551 -28.48 35.23 28.44
CA PRO A 551 -29.66 35.55 27.65
C PRO A 551 -30.00 37.04 27.83
N SER A 552 -29.65 37.86 26.85
CA SER A 552 -30.14 39.23 26.72
C SER A 552 -31.24 39.29 25.65
N PRO A 553 -32.52 39.47 26.03
CA PRO A 553 -33.66 39.34 25.13
C PRO A 553 -34.09 40.70 24.57
N SER A 554 -33.45 41.19 23.51
CA SER A 554 -34.02 42.23 22.63
C SER A 554 -33.01 42.65 21.56
N THR A 555 -33.11 42.14 20.33
CA THR A 555 -32.90 42.84 19.03
C THR A 555 -33.01 41.79 17.91
N SER A 556 -34.23 41.53 17.46
CA SER A 556 -34.53 40.63 16.34
C SER A 556 -34.73 41.45 15.07
N LEU A 557 -33.82 41.37 14.08
CA LEU A 557 -34.07 41.55 12.62
C LEU A 557 -32.81 41.76 11.74
N ILE A 558 -31.59 41.86 12.29
CA ILE A 558 -30.35 41.94 11.49
C ILE A 558 -29.71 40.54 11.46
N GLY A 559 -30.24 39.63 10.64
CA GLY A 559 -29.97 38.18 10.74
C GLY A 559 -29.00 37.57 9.72
N SER A 560 -28.45 38.34 8.77
CA SER A 560 -27.63 37.79 7.67
C SER A 560 -26.12 38.04 7.79
N GLU A 561 -25.69 39.21 8.29
CA GLU A 561 -24.26 39.56 8.33
C GLU A 561 -23.50 38.91 9.51
N GLU A 562 -24.14 38.77 10.67
CA GLU A 562 -23.53 38.18 11.88
C GLU A 562 -23.15 36.69 11.71
N ASN A 563 -23.67 36.04 10.67
CA ASN A 563 -23.32 34.66 10.34
C ASN A 563 -22.02 34.53 9.53
N ALA A 564 -21.59 35.59 8.83
CA ALA A 564 -20.38 35.53 8.00
C ALA A 564 -19.10 35.56 8.84
N GLU A 565 -19.10 36.28 9.98
CA GLU A 565 -17.99 36.38 10.91
C GLU A 565 -17.61 35.03 11.54
N ARG A 566 -18.54 34.05 11.54
CA ARG A 566 -18.24 32.70 12.04
C ARG A 566 -17.26 31.98 11.12
N PHE A 567 -17.32 32.23 9.81
CA PHE A 567 -16.53 31.50 8.83
C PHE A 567 -15.24 32.25 8.41
N VAL A 568 -14.66 33.06 9.31
CA VAL A 568 -13.47 33.87 9.02
C VAL A 568 -12.28 33.03 8.57
N VAL A 569 -12.04 31.86 9.17
CA VAL A 569 -10.91 30.99 8.80
C VAL A 569 -11.12 30.36 7.42
N ALA A 570 -12.35 29.94 7.08
CA ALA A 570 -12.68 29.44 5.75
C ALA A 570 -12.57 30.54 4.70
N TRP A 571 -13.06 31.75 5.00
CA TRP A 571 -12.91 32.91 4.14
C TRP A 571 -11.44 33.31 3.94
N TYR A 572 -10.60 33.20 4.98
CA TYR A 572 -9.16 33.42 4.87
C TYR A 572 -8.53 32.52 3.80
N CYS A 573 -8.87 31.23 3.77
CA CYS A 573 -8.39 30.31 2.72
C CYS A 573 -8.80 30.77 1.33
N ILE A 574 -10.05 31.16 1.15
CA ILE A 574 -10.55 31.63 -0.16
C ILE A 574 -9.86 32.94 -0.56
N GLN A 575 -9.72 33.88 0.38
CA GLN A 575 -9.08 35.16 0.12
C GLN A 575 -7.60 34.97 -0.28
N GLU A 576 -6.84 34.13 0.41
CA GLU A 576 -5.45 33.84 0.06
C GLU A 576 -5.32 33.26 -1.37
N LEU A 577 -6.26 32.42 -1.78
CA LEU A 577 -6.31 31.87 -3.13
C LEU A 577 -6.64 32.96 -4.18
N LEU A 578 -7.65 33.78 -3.90
CA LEU A 578 -8.07 34.89 -4.77
C LEU A 578 -6.98 35.95 -4.92
N ASP A 579 -6.28 36.30 -3.84
CA ASP A 579 -5.21 37.29 -3.87
C ASP A 579 -4.08 36.85 -4.82
N ILE A 580 -3.77 35.55 -4.84
CA ILE A 580 -2.76 34.99 -5.74
C ILE A 580 -3.26 34.93 -7.18
N ILE A 581 -4.52 34.55 -7.41
CA ILE A 581 -5.16 34.59 -8.74
C ILE A 581 -5.10 36.01 -9.30
N HIS A 582 -5.58 37.01 -8.55
CA HIS A 582 -5.57 38.40 -8.97
C HIS A 582 -4.14 38.93 -9.19
N ALA A 583 -3.16 38.48 -8.42
CA ALA A 583 -1.76 38.87 -8.64
C ALA A 583 -1.23 38.43 -10.01
N PHE A 584 -1.70 37.29 -10.57
CA PHE A 584 -1.37 36.89 -11.94
C PHE A 584 -2.01 37.81 -12.98
N ASP A 585 -3.24 38.28 -12.75
CA ASP A 585 -3.94 39.18 -13.67
C ASP A 585 -3.31 40.57 -13.76
N PHE A 586 -2.79 41.10 -12.65
CA PHE A 586 -2.21 42.45 -12.59
C PHE A 586 -0.75 42.52 -13.08
N ASN A 587 -0.04 41.39 -13.16
CA ASN A 587 1.37 41.37 -13.58
C ASN A 587 1.62 40.54 -14.86
N PRO A 588 1.00 40.90 -16.01
CA PRO A 588 1.06 40.08 -17.22
C PRO A 588 2.41 40.10 -17.94
N LYS A 589 3.45 40.79 -17.46
CA LYS A 589 4.65 41.08 -18.25
C LYS A 589 5.93 41.20 -17.44
N SER A 590 6.68 40.11 -17.41
CA SER A 590 8.15 40.17 -17.38
C SER A 590 8.62 39.74 -18.77
N ASP A 591 9.47 40.52 -19.45
CA ASP A 591 10.11 40.18 -20.73
C ASP A 591 11.09 38.98 -20.61
N MET A 592 10.88 38.09 -19.65
CA MET A 592 11.62 36.85 -19.42
C MET A 592 11.14 35.72 -20.35
N TYR A 593 11.98 34.71 -20.50
CA TYR A 593 11.84 33.54 -21.37
C TYR A 593 10.40 32.98 -21.51
N GLU A 594 9.95 32.77 -22.76
CA GLU A 594 8.60 32.26 -23.14
C GLU A 594 8.18 30.96 -22.40
N GLU A 595 9.14 30.13 -21.99
CA GLU A 595 8.89 28.88 -21.26
C GLU A 595 8.40 29.11 -19.83
N SER A 596 8.89 30.15 -19.15
CA SER A 596 8.45 30.53 -17.80
C SER A 596 7.00 31.00 -17.82
N GLU A 597 6.63 31.76 -18.86
CA GLU A 597 5.28 32.30 -19.02
C GLU A 597 4.25 31.17 -19.21
N ARG A 598 4.59 30.12 -19.97
CA ARG A 598 3.70 28.97 -20.15
C ARG A 598 3.41 28.25 -18.84
N GLY A 599 4.43 28.02 -18.01
CA GLY A 599 4.29 27.38 -16.70
C GLY A 599 3.45 28.22 -15.73
N GLU A 600 3.62 29.54 -15.73
CA GLU A 600 2.81 30.47 -14.92
C GLU A 600 1.35 30.50 -15.37
N ARG A 601 1.09 30.56 -16.67
CA ARG A 601 -0.28 30.49 -17.23
C ARG A 601 -0.97 29.17 -16.90
N GLU A 602 -0.23 28.06 -16.87
CA GLU A 602 -0.77 26.76 -16.48
C GLU A 602 -1.05 26.70 -14.97
N ARG A 603 -0.13 27.17 -14.14
CA ARG A 603 -0.34 27.32 -12.70
C ARG A 603 -1.58 28.18 -12.40
N HIS A 604 -1.74 29.30 -13.10
CA HIS A 604 -2.89 30.19 -12.94
C HIS A 604 -4.22 29.46 -13.23
N HIS A 605 -4.30 28.75 -14.36
CA HIS A 605 -5.46 27.94 -14.73
C HIS A 605 -5.78 26.87 -13.67
N ARG A 606 -4.75 26.20 -13.13
CA ARG A 606 -4.91 25.22 -12.06
C ARG A 606 -5.48 25.83 -10.79
N LEU A 607 -5.06 27.04 -10.42
CA LEU A 607 -5.61 27.75 -9.26
C LEU A 607 -7.09 28.13 -9.45
N HIS A 608 -7.51 28.48 -10.68
CA HIS A 608 -8.94 28.67 -10.98
C HIS A 608 -9.75 27.38 -10.77
N LEU A 609 -9.24 26.23 -11.22
CA LEU A 609 -9.89 24.93 -11.00
C LEU A 609 -10.00 24.60 -9.50
N VAL A 610 -8.98 24.95 -8.71
CA VAL A 610 -8.99 24.78 -7.25
C VAL A 610 -10.01 25.70 -6.57
N LEU A 611 -10.15 26.95 -7.01
CA LEU A 611 -11.19 27.85 -6.51
C LEU A 611 -12.59 27.29 -6.78
N ILE A 612 -12.80 26.79 -8.01
CA ILE A 612 -14.06 26.16 -8.41
C ILE A 612 -14.35 24.91 -7.59
N SER A 613 -13.34 24.07 -7.29
CA SER A 613 -13.54 22.86 -6.50
C SER A 613 -13.92 23.15 -5.04
N CYS A 614 -13.69 24.37 -4.54
CA CYS A 614 -14.13 24.79 -3.21
C CYS A 614 -15.62 25.11 -3.12
N VAL A 615 -16.32 25.31 -4.24
CA VAL A 615 -17.76 25.67 -4.25
C VAL A 615 -18.61 24.68 -3.45
N SER A 616 -18.30 23.38 -3.53
CA SER A 616 -19.04 22.32 -2.84
C SER A 616 -18.77 22.23 -1.34
N THR A 617 -17.78 22.94 -0.81
CA THR A 617 -17.43 22.91 0.62
C THR A 617 -17.81 24.17 1.38
N LEU A 618 -18.32 25.19 0.69
CA LEU A 618 -18.64 26.48 1.28
C LEU A 618 -20.05 26.51 1.89
N PRO A 619 -20.21 27.15 3.06
CA PRO A 619 -21.53 27.42 3.61
C PRO A 619 -22.23 28.50 2.78
N LEU A 620 -23.57 28.52 2.80
CA LEU A 620 -24.38 29.50 2.08
C LEU A 620 -23.96 30.97 2.31
N ALA A 621 -23.44 31.29 3.50
CA ALA A 621 -22.97 32.63 3.86
C ALA A 621 -21.75 33.10 3.03
N LEU A 622 -20.89 32.18 2.57
CA LEU A 622 -19.72 32.49 1.76
C LEU A 622 -19.94 32.19 0.27
N LEU A 623 -20.83 31.25 -0.03
CA LEU A 623 -21.05 30.70 -1.37
C LEU A 623 -21.35 31.76 -2.42
N GLY A 624 -22.25 32.71 -2.14
CA GLY A 624 -22.59 33.78 -3.08
C GLY A 624 -21.40 34.64 -3.49
N ARG A 625 -20.58 35.03 -2.51
CA ARG A 625 -19.39 35.86 -2.75
C ARG A 625 -18.38 35.13 -3.62
N VAL A 626 -18.13 33.84 -3.37
CA VAL A 626 -17.18 33.05 -4.17
C VAL A 626 -17.67 32.81 -5.58
N LEU A 627 -18.97 32.55 -5.75
CA LEU A 627 -19.56 32.40 -7.07
C LEU A 627 -19.41 33.68 -7.90
N ASP A 628 -19.65 34.85 -7.31
CA ASP A 628 -19.45 36.13 -8.00
C ASP A 628 -17.99 36.36 -8.44
N GLU A 629 -17.01 35.95 -7.63
CA GLU A 629 -15.59 35.96 -8.03
C GLU A 629 -15.31 34.97 -9.17
N ILE A 630 -15.88 33.76 -9.15
CA ILE A 630 -15.73 32.81 -10.26
C ILE A 630 -16.34 33.37 -11.56
N ARG A 631 -17.47 34.08 -11.47
CA ARG A 631 -18.07 34.78 -12.61
C ARG A 631 -17.18 35.92 -13.10
N SER A 632 -16.57 36.69 -12.20
CA SER A 632 -15.66 37.78 -12.55
C SER A 632 -14.40 37.26 -13.27
N ILE A 633 -13.98 36.02 -13.00
CA ILE A 633 -12.86 35.34 -13.67
C ILE A 633 -13.26 34.77 -15.05
N ILE A 634 -14.39 34.06 -15.16
CA ILE A 634 -14.75 33.33 -16.39
C ILE A 634 -15.26 34.27 -17.51
N ILE A 635 -15.95 35.37 -17.15
CA ILE A 635 -16.54 36.30 -18.12
C ILE A 635 -15.48 37.02 -18.98
N PRO A 636 -14.42 37.63 -18.43
CA PRO A 636 -13.42 38.35 -19.20
C PRO A 636 -12.65 37.46 -20.21
N LEU A 637 -12.46 36.18 -19.89
CA LEU A 637 -11.83 35.20 -20.79
C LEU A 637 -12.60 35.00 -22.11
N ALA A 638 -13.86 35.43 -22.19
CA ALA A 638 -14.64 35.42 -23.42
C ALA A 638 -14.29 36.56 -24.38
N SER A 639 -13.69 37.66 -23.87
CA SER A 639 -13.57 38.92 -24.61
C SER A 639 -12.21 39.08 -25.32
N THR A 640 -11.20 38.27 -24.98
CA THR A 640 -9.82 38.42 -25.46
C THR A 640 -9.55 37.87 -26.86
N THR A 641 -10.46 37.07 -27.44
CA THR A 641 -10.22 36.31 -28.68
C THR A 641 -10.25 37.13 -29.98
N THR A 642 -10.67 38.40 -29.97
CA THR A 642 -11.07 39.10 -31.22
C THR A 642 -10.54 40.52 -31.40
N THR A 643 -9.26 40.77 -31.09
CA THR A 643 -8.57 41.95 -31.65
C THR A 643 -7.89 41.57 -32.96
N ALA A 644 -8.69 41.44 -34.02
CA ALA A 644 -8.16 41.37 -35.38
C ALA A 644 -7.35 42.65 -35.67
N PRO A 645 -6.09 42.54 -36.13
CA PRO A 645 -5.32 43.71 -36.50
C PRO A 645 -5.91 44.29 -37.79
N ASN A 646 -6.81 45.26 -37.66
CA ASN A 646 -7.24 46.11 -38.77
C ASN A 646 -6.09 47.05 -39.17
N SER A 647 -5.03 46.50 -39.80
CA SER A 647 -4.05 47.29 -40.55
C SER A 647 -4.66 47.73 -41.87
N THR A 648 -5.43 48.82 -41.81
CA THR A 648 -5.75 49.59 -43.02
C THR A 648 -4.51 50.41 -43.37
N THR A 649 -3.49 49.77 -43.93
CA THR A 649 -2.33 50.47 -44.52
C THR A 649 -2.62 50.73 -45.98
N THR A 650 -2.95 51.98 -46.27
CA THR A 650 -3.07 52.53 -47.62
C THR A 650 -1.78 52.28 -48.40
N ALA A 651 -1.93 51.77 -49.62
CA ALA A 651 -0.87 51.39 -50.52
C ALA A 651 0.07 52.54 -50.91
N THR A 652 1.38 52.29 -50.83
CA THR A 652 2.36 52.87 -51.77
C THR A 652 3.38 51.80 -52.12
N ALA A 653 3.31 51.33 -53.36
CA ALA A 653 4.22 50.37 -53.94
C ALA A 653 5.62 50.99 -54.10
N THR A 654 6.67 50.33 -53.59
CA THR A 654 7.95 50.17 -54.30
C THR A 654 8.70 48.95 -53.76
N THR A 655 8.99 48.06 -54.69
CA THR A 655 9.77 46.83 -54.64
C THR A 655 11.17 47.00 -54.02
N ILE A 656 11.59 46.07 -53.14
CA ILE A 656 12.85 45.28 -53.22
C ILE A 656 12.89 44.30 -52.04
N ALA A 657 13.32 43.08 -52.36
CA ALA A 657 13.35 41.85 -51.58
C ALA A 657 14.05 41.94 -50.22
N THR A 658 13.47 41.27 -49.21
CA THR A 658 14.14 40.30 -48.32
C THR A 658 13.06 39.48 -47.60
N THR A 659 13.02 38.19 -47.95
CA THR A 659 12.33 37.07 -47.30
C THR A 659 12.86 36.84 -45.88
N GLU A 660 11.99 36.70 -44.87
CA GLU A 660 12.17 35.86 -43.63
C GLU A 660 11.23 36.19 -42.43
N LYS A 661 10.28 37.13 -42.51
CA LYS A 661 9.62 37.67 -41.29
C LYS A 661 8.12 37.37 -41.10
N GLU A 662 7.58 36.25 -41.60
CA GLU A 662 6.12 35.99 -41.60
C GLU A 662 5.59 34.92 -40.63
N ASN A 663 6.41 34.25 -39.81
CA ASN A 663 5.95 33.16 -38.94
C ASN A 663 5.67 33.52 -37.46
N LYS A 664 5.55 34.80 -37.07
CA LYS A 664 5.41 35.19 -35.64
C LYS A 664 4.00 35.62 -35.20
N ALA A 665 2.98 35.50 -36.06
CA ALA A 665 1.62 35.98 -35.77
C ALA A 665 0.62 34.90 -35.26
N SER A 666 1.03 33.63 -35.16
CA SER A 666 0.11 32.51 -34.83
C SER A 666 0.16 32.04 -33.37
N HIS A 667 0.72 32.83 -32.45
CA HIS A 667 0.98 32.37 -31.07
C HIS A 667 0.17 33.08 -29.97
N LEU A 668 -0.82 33.92 -30.32
CA LEU A 668 -1.85 34.31 -29.35
C LEU A 668 -2.70 33.07 -29.06
N GLY A 669 -2.37 32.42 -27.94
CA GLY A 669 -2.96 31.17 -27.49
C GLY A 669 -4.47 31.26 -27.36
N ASP A 670 -5.15 30.27 -27.90
CA ASP A 670 -6.58 30.09 -27.74
C ASP A 670 -6.88 29.74 -26.27
N ASP A 671 -7.45 30.69 -25.52
CA ASP A 671 -7.90 30.48 -24.12
C ASP A 671 -9.27 29.78 -24.04
N THR A 672 -9.93 29.56 -25.19
CA THR A 672 -11.23 28.85 -25.31
C THR A 672 -11.25 27.46 -24.64
N PRO A 673 -10.26 26.56 -24.82
CA PRO A 673 -10.25 25.26 -24.15
C PRO A 673 -10.21 25.38 -22.62
N ARG A 674 -9.41 26.30 -22.08
CA ARG A 674 -9.29 26.51 -20.63
C ARG A 674 -10.60 27.03 -20.05
N ARG A 675 -11.20 28.03 -20.69
CA ARG A 675 -12.53 28.53 -20.30
C ARG A 675 -13.58 27.43 -20.30
N THR A 676 -13.57 26.57 -21.33
CA THR A 676 -14.50 25.44 -21.44
C THR A 676 -14.31 24.46 -20.28
N GLU A 677 -13.07 24.14 -19.93
CA GLU A 677 -12.73 23.29 -18.78
C GLU A 677 -13.20 23.90 -17.44
N LEU A 678 -13.02 25.21 -17.24
CA LEU A 678 -13.52 25.91 -16.04
C LEU A 678 -15.05 25.82 -15.93
N ILE A 679 -15.78 26.06 -17.04
CA ILE A 679 -17.25 25.99 -17.06
C ILE A 679 -17.73 24.56 -16.77
N GLN A 680 -17.09 23.55 -17.37
CA GLN A 680 -17.43 22.14 -17.14
C GLN A 680 -17.17 21.74 -15.69
N SER A 681 -16.05 22.18 -15.13
CA SER A 681 -15.68 21.91 -13.74
C SER A 681 -16.66 22.57 -12.77
N LEU A 682 -17.04 23.83 -13.03
CA LEU A 682 -18.00 24.56 -12.22
C LEU A 682 -19.37 23.89 -12.27
N TYR A 683 -19.84 23.56 -13.46
CA TYR A 683 -21.09 22.84 -13.66
C TYR A 683 -21.14 21.53 -12.87
N HIS A 684 -20.07 20.73 -12.94
CA HIS A 684 -19.96 19.48 -12.20
C HIS A 684 -20.03 19.70 -10.67
N GLN A 685 -19.29 20.68 -10.14
CA GLN A 685 -19.34 21.02 -8.71
C GLN A 685 -20.74 21.45 -8.27
N VAL A 686 -21.37 22.34 -9.02
CA VAL A 686 -22.71 22.88 -8.71
C VAL A 686 -23.79 21.79 -8.70
N LEU A 687 -23.72 20.85 -9.64
CA LEU A 687 -24.79 19.87 -9.80
C LEU A 687 -24.64 18.62 -8.95
N GLU A 688 -23.42 18.11 -8.84
CA GLU A 688 -23.16 16.79 -8.26
C GLU A 688 -22.69 16.88 -6.81
N MET A 689 -22.07 18.00 -6.41
CA MET A 689 -21.33 18.08 -5.14
C MET A 689 -21.91 19.07 -4.13
N VAL A 690 -22.73 20.03 -4.56
CA VAL A 690 -23.40 21.00 -3.66
C VAL A 690 -24.61 20.35 -2.96
N GLY A 691 -24.74 20.59 -1.64
CA GLY A 691 -25.86 20.09 -0.84
C GLY A 691 -27.22 20.68 -1.25
N ASP A 692 -28.31 19.99 -0.92
CA ASP A 692 -29.68 20.37 -1.34
C ASP A 692 -30.07 21.79 -0.90
N ARG A 693 -29.59 22.23 0.26
CA ARG A 693 -29.88 23.56 0.82
C ARG A 693 -29.25 24.67 -0.03
N GLU A 694 -28.01 24.48 -0.44
CA GLU A 694 -27.26 25.43 -1.24
C GLU A 694 -27.68 25.39 -2.71
N LYS A 695 -28.15 24.22 -3.19
CA LYS A 695 -28.48 23.97 -4.60
C LYS A 695 -29.48 24.95 -5.19
N GLU A 696 -30.54 25.33 -4.48
CA GLU A 696 -31.52 26.32 -4.96
C GLU A 696 -30.86 27.68 -5.24
N TYR A 697 -29.98 28.11 -4.34
CA TYR A 697 -29.25 29.37 -4.49
C TYR A 697 -28.32 29.32 -5.69
N VAL A 698 -27.54 28.24 -5.83
CA VAL A 698 -26.57 28.11 -6.92
C VAL A 698 -27.25 27.99 -8.28
N LEU A 699 -28.40 27.30 -8.38
CA LEU A 699 -29.14 27.20 -9.64
C LEU A 699 -29.62 28.56 -10.14
N ARG A 700 -30.16 29.41 -9.24
CA ARG A 700 -30.55 30.79 -9.60
C ARG A 700 -29.35 31.61 -10.06
N TRP A 701 -28.22 31.47 -9.36
CA TRP A 701 -26.98 32.12 -9.76
C TRP A 701 -26.48 31.62 -11.13
N TRP A 702 -26.58 30.32 -11.39
CA TRP A 702 -26.16 29.70 -12.65
C TRP A 702 -26.96 30.22 -13.85
N GLU A 703 -28.29 30.38 -13.71
CA GLU A 703 -29.14 31.00 -14.74
C GLU A 703 -28.66 32.41 -15.10
N GLN A 704 -28.33 33.23 -14.09
CA GLN A 704 -27.80 34.56 -14.30
C GLN A 704 -26.43 34.52 -15.00
N PHE A 705 -25.53 33.66 -14.52
CA PHE A 705 -24.20 33.46 -15.09
C PHE A 705 -24.25 33.08 -16.57
N VAL A 706 -25.11 32.12 -16.95
CA VAL A 706 -25.32 31.71 -18.34
C VAL A 706 -25.88 32.87 -19.18
N SER A 707 -26.83 33.63 -18.64
CA SER A 707 -27.38 34.80 -19.33
C SER A 707 -26.32 35.85 -19.66
N ASP A 708 -25.38 36.13 -18.75
CA ASP A 708 -24.29 37.07 -19.03
C ASP A 708 -23.31 36.52 -20.06
N LEU A 709 -23.02 35.23 -19.97
CA LEU A 709 -22.13 34.54 -20.90
C LEU A 709 -22.67 34.61 -22.33
N MET A 710 -23.98 34.41 -22.50
CA MET A 710 -24.69 34.57 -23.78
C MET A 710 -24.68 36.03 -24.25
N ARG A 711 -24.87 37.00 -23.34
CA ARG A 711 -24.86 38.42 -23.72
C ARG A 711 -23.52 38.88 -24.27
N ILE A 712 -22.43 38.31 -23.80
CA ILE A 712 -21.08 38.60 -24.30
C ILE A 712 -20.84 37.93 -25.66
N GLY A 713 -21.27 36.68 -25.84
CA GLY A 713 -21.20 35.98 -27.13
C GLY A 713 -22.03 36.65 -28.23
N LEU A 714 -23.28 37.02 -27.93
CA LEU A 714 -24.19 37.68 -28.89
C LEU A 714 -23.73 39.07 -29.33
N GLY A 715 -22.83 39.72 -28.58
CA GLY A 715 -22.19 40.99 -29.00
C GLY A 715 -21.22 40.84 -30.18
N MET A 716 -20.90 39.59 -30.58
CA MET A 716 -19.86 39.25 -31.57
C MET A 716 -20.43 38.58 -32.83
N ALA A 717 -21.76 38.46 -32.94
CA ALA A 717 -22.47 37.72 -33.99
C ALA A 717 -22.18 38.25 -35.41
N GLY A 718 -21.24 37.59 -36.09
CA GLY A 718 -20.87 37.90 -37.47
C GLY A 718 -20.33 36.72 -38.31
N SER A 719 -20.20 35.49 -37.79
CA SER A 719 -19.71 34.37 -38.62
C SER A 719 -20.32 33.00 -38.27
N GLU A 720 -20.55 32.17 -39.29
CA GLU A 720 -21.25 30.88 -39.27
C GLU A 720 -20.65 29.79 -38.36
N ALA A 721 -19.42 29.97 -37.83
CA ALA A 721 -18.78 29.01 -36.93
C ALA A 721 -19.42 28.93 -35.53
N GLU A 722 -20.22 29.93 -35.13
CA GLU A 722 -20.85 30.00 -33.80
C GLU A 722 -22.12 29.14 -33.66
N ALA A 723 -22.80 28.79 -34.75
CA ALA A 723 -24.05 28.02 -34.69
C ALA A 723 -23.87 26.61 -34.08
N GLU A 724 -22.65 26.08 -34.10
CA GLU A 724 -22.33 24.75 -33.55
C GLU A 724 -21.97 24.80 -32.05
N ALA A 725 -21.35 25.89 -31.58
CA ALA A 725 -21.03 26.10 -30.17
C ALA A 725 -22.28 26.44 -29.33
N ASP A 726 -23.16 27.31 -29.86
CA ASP A 726 -24.45 27.63 -29.24
C ASP A 726 -25.36 26.41 -29.14
N ALA A 727 -25.33 25.52 -30.14
CA ALA A 727 -26.09 24.28 -30.10
C ALA A 727 -25.60 23.29 -29.02
N SER A 728 -24.36 23.42 -28.52
CA SER A 728 -23.81 22.58 -27.46
C SER A 728 -24.20 23.11 -26.07
N ILE A 729 -24.16 24.44 -25.88
CA ILE A 729 -24.55 25.10 -24.62
C ILE A 729 -26.07 25.04 -24.43
N SER A 730 -26.86 25.30 -25.48
CA SER A 730 -28.33 25.16 -25.43
C SER A 730 -28.76 23.72 -25.14
N ARG A 731 -28.08 22.72 -25.73
CA ARG A 731 -28.35 21.31 -25.41
C ARG A 731 -28.01 20.95 -23.97
N GLY A 732 -26.98 21.55 -23.38
CA GLY A 732 -26.66 21.39 -21.96
C GLY A 732 -27.73 21.99 -21.04
N GLY A 733 -28.23 23.19 -21.37
CA GLY A 733 -29.32 23.85 -20.65
C GLY A 733 -30.66 23.10 -20.75
N ASP A 734 -31.06 22.70 -21.95
CA ASP A 734 -32.31 21.97 -22.19
C ASP A 734 -32.28 20.56 -21.59
N TRP A 735 -31.12 19.89 -21.60
CA TRP A 735 -30.94 18.60 -20.91
C TRP A 735 -31.04 18.74 -19.39
N LEU A 736 -30.54 19.85 -18.82
CA LEU A 736 -30.63 20.13 -17.39
C LEU A 736 -32.09 20.35 -16.95
N VAL A 737 -32.85 21.11 -17.73
CA VAL A 737 -34.29 21.32 -17.53
C VAL A 737 -35.06 20.01 -17.69
N ALA A 738 -34.60 19.08 -18.54
CA ALA A 738 -35.24 17.78 -18.74
C ALA A 738 -34.89 16.71 -17.67
N LYS A 739 -33.85 16.92 -16.86
CA LYS A 739 -33.38 15.96 -15.83
C LYS A 739 -33.78 16.35 -14.40
N LEU A 740 -34.09 17.63 -14.17
CA LEU A 740 -34.83 18.13 -13.00
C LEU A 740 -36.33 17.86 -13.18
#